data_AF-A0A0G4I1M7-F1
#
_entry.id   AF-A0A0G4I1M7-F1
#
_cell.length_a   1.000
_cell.length_b   1.000
_cell.length_c   1.000
_cell.angle_alpha   90.00
_cell.angle_beta   90.00
_cell.angle_gamma   90.00
#
_symmetry.space_group_name_H-M   'P 1'
#
loop_
_entity.id
_entity.type
_entity.pdbx_description
1 polymer ?
#
loop_
_entity_poly.entity_id
_entity_poly.type
_entity_poly.pdbx_seq_one_letter_code
_entity_poly.pdbx_strand_id
1 'polypeptide(L)'
;MIDPAVLDALALRTHAEVRYACLVQLQNSDPKNVDKKPKKLYMCVGRHTLFFVNRKFDSTSDAIPPIKLAHVVKVVEDTRGTTDFMLVLGKDRPPKWAENVFVKAETREQLVDQIMVALTTDQMFRLNKPPGFPRFEGQLVSEKAHRANPLPLPFKRYTRKDYEGYWLFLKEKFKDKANALAQSNTGIYWDESRGLEARVDVSPPAPLLALSEAGKAHIRWLAMDYKSMFTHGKTKYQMIRNVQYNKKNNLTADVAQWTAWELEIVSETSDNTREFIVAILLRRSFLPPLLDCYQDIAVSFKRRLTAELVQQADHGSEKEQQKLKQLRQEMLREARLAADSVSPASANFEIYHDIVQAKLDALLFDEDGYRFLQQLTPSSSGATGGGGPIGPMYPQRAREKAKEYVKSLIALLKKEELLSSDDLVDAEELKHVSIDVEMPRPADIRMELINSSPGLEHLTGSHGHDSPGGIPDPHRLPSAASGADGLGLKEKFGADDEASRIGALGRRMGAGGGGPAAAGGREGRARNEWIMRVARYLAFSIDGGLLGASFTLATLGQALTVMKPENEQILKTELEFLLHVRPKDTNRKWVIQPIMQALRNPKFTETHNFNERVLTVFLEEKVLDKLQARNSSQVMDVMRLLLLSPSVSPSMKASVCRLALVKAQAGAAGGGGGGGGDLLSGVDGVRQGEEMNFVDLVPPLLQVVRSGASFLATYAIAALINFSALNDELKHALSAQGAAQVCVEQLQSKEEDLSYYSLVLLVNITKTASQRKLAKEAGLIKALVEILEVYSNHVEQKTKLLVQVVSLIGQMANDENCRRELIQRSTPGGSRQADVPYHLLAMLTRAPTGLTGAAFKAKLCFAFRQLCRGDYKMKAEVGKHAIPRIQEDFSTHMTTLTPEQVVQSLLLLQSLAEFRNNAVQMDDALREPLEKLLNHLKNQGGAFSSNREGIKDLVVALRAQIDRQTKEEFFL
;
A
#
# COMPACT_ATOMS: atom_id res chain seq x y z
N MET A 1 -37.75 -5.27 12.87
CA MET A 1 -37.71 -6.15 11.67
C MET A 1 -38.98 -6.98 11.60
N ILE A 2 -39.47 -7.22 10.38
CA ILE A 2 -40.43 -8.30 10.11
C ILE A 2 -39.70 -9.63 10.28
N ASP A 3 -40.37 -10.63 10.86
CA ASP A 3 -39.85 -11.99 11.06
C ASP A 3 -39.27 -12.55 9.74
N PRO A 4 -38.04 -13.09 9.73
CA PRO A 4 -37.46 -13.74 8.54
C PRO A 4 -38.40 -14.74 7.87
N ALA A 5 -39.19 -15.49 8.64
CA ALA A 5 -40.18 -16.42 8.10
C ALA A 5 -41.29 -15.71 7.30
N VAL A 6 -41.63 -14.47 7.66
CA VAL A 6 -42.60 -13.64 6.93
C VAL A 6 -41.98 -13.07 5.65
N LEU A 7 -40.69 -12.69 5.67
CA LEU A 7 -39.99 -12.28 4.45
C LEU A 7 -39.83 -13.44 3.46
N ASP A 8 -39.54 -14.66 3.94
CA ASP A 8 -39.47 -15.87 3.12
C ASP A 8 -40.84 -16.22 2.52
N ALA A 9 -41.91 -16.12 3.30
CA ALA A 9 -43.28 -16.33 2.81
C ALA A 9 -43.69 -15.29 1.76
N LEU A 10 -43.28 -14.03 1.94
CA LEU A 10 -43.49 -12.97 0.96
C LEU A 10 -42.65 -13.19 -0.30
N ALA A 11 -41.39 -13.61 -0.15
CA ALA A 11 -40.48 -13.91 -1.27
C ALA A 11 -40.99 -15.07 -2.13
N LEU A 12 -41.55 -16.11 -1.51
CA LEU A 12 -42.20 -17.22 -2.21
C LEU A 12 -43.40 -16.76 -3.03
N ARG A 13 -44.15 -15.76 -2.54
CA ARG A 13 -45.34 -15.21 -3.22
C ARG A 13 -44.99 -14.19 -4.30
N THR A 14 -43.92 -13.42 -4.14
CA THR A 14 -43.46 -12.45 -5.14
C THR A 14 -42.53 -13.07 -6.18
N HIS A 15 -42.12 -14.33 -6.00
CA HIS A 15 -41.08 -15.01 -6.78
C HIS A 15 -39.79 -14.19 -6.89
N ALA A 16 -39.47 -13.44 -5.84
CA ALA A 16 -38.36 -12.50 -5.81
C ALA A 16 -37.93 -12.26 -4.37
N GLU A 17 -36.63 -12.03 -4.16
CA GLU A 17 -36.07 -11.70 -2.85
C GLU A 17 -36.70 -10.41 -2.29
N VAL A 18 -37.26 -10.50 -1.08
CA VAL A 18 -37.87 -9.38 -0.36
C VAL A 18 -36.95 -8.97 0.79
N ARG A 19 -36.46 -7.73 0.74
CA ARG A 19 -35.50 -7.18 1.72
C ARG A 19 -36.21 -6.52 2.90
N TYR A 20 -37.37 -5.94 2.63
CA TYR A 20 -38.19 -5.29 3.63
C TYR A 20 -39.65 -5.36 3.20
N ALA A 21 -40.57 -5.38 4.16
CA ALA A 21 -41.98 -5.19 3.86
C ALA A 21 -42.62 -4.29 4.93
N CYS A 22 -43.68 -3.60 4.55
CA CYS A 22 -44.47 -2.79 5.46
C CYS A 22 -45.95 -2.88 5.07
N LEU A 23 -46.85 -2.94 6.05
CA LEU A 23 -48.27 -2.82 5.77
C LEU A 23 -48.58 -1.34 5.48
N VAL A 24 -49.05 -1.08 4.26
CA VAL A 24 -49.37 0.26 3.79
C VAL A 24 -50.83 0.38 3.38
N GLN A 25 -51.30 1.61 3.33
CA GLN A 25 -52.58 1.98 2.75
C GLN A 25 -52.32 2.83 1.50
N LEU A 26 -52.67 2.31 0.33
CA LEU A 26 -52.53 3.02 -0.94
C LEU A 26 -53.80 3.83 -1.25
N GLN A 27 -53.61 5.09 -1.64
CA GLN A 27 -54.62 5.99 -2.17
C GLN A 27 -54.21 6.44 -3.58
N ASN A 28 -55.21 6.63 -4.45
CA ASN A 28 -55.01 7.12 -5.81
C ASN A 28 -54.01 6.29 -6.65
N SER A 29 -54.04 4.96 -6.53
CA SER A 29 -53.10 4.07 -7.23
C SER A 29 -53.45 3.79 -8.68
N ASP A 30 -54.72 3.98 -9.09
CA ASP A 30 -55.25 3.63 -10.42
C ASP A 30 -55.75 4.89 -11.14
N PRO A 31 -55.17 5.25 -12.31
CA PRO A 31 -55.51 6.49 -13.01
C PRO A 31 -56.94 6.49 -13.58
N LYS A 32 -57.60 5.33 -13.70
CA LYS A 32 -58.99 5.23 -14.18
C LYS A 32 -60.04 5.29 -13.07
N ASN A 33 -59.63 5.34 -11.79
CA ASN A 33 -60.55 5.23 -10.67
C ASN A 33 -59.99 5.89 -9.39
N VAL A 34 -59.82 7.22 -9.45
CA VAL A 34 -59.21 8.07 -8.41
C VAL A 34 -60.00 8.02 -7.08
N ASP A 35 -61.31 7.78 -7.12
CA ASP A 35 -62.22 7.77 -5.95
C ASP A 35 -62.35 6.40 -5.24
N LYS A 36 -61.55 5.39 -5.63
CA LYS A 36 -61.61 4.07 -4.98
C LYS A 36 -61.18 4.16 -3.51
N LYS A 37 -61.91 3.44 -2.64
CA LYS A 37 -61.56 3.26 -1.22
C LYS A 37 -60.10 2.80 -1.08
N PRO A 38 -59.37 3.36 -0.11
CA PRO A 38 -57.96 3.00 0.11
C PRO A 38 -57.77 1.51 0.30
N LYS A 39 -56.78 0.92 -0.38
CA LYS A 39 -56.45 -0.50 -0.27
C LYS A 39 -55.34 -0.71 0.76
N LYS A 40 -55.57 -1.60 1.73
CA LYS A 40 -54.55 -2.03 2.71
C LYS A 40 -53.83 -3.28 2.21
N LEU A 41 -52.52 -3.23 2.12
CA LEU A 41 -51.68 -4.24 1.48
C LEU A 41 -50.24 -4.16 1.99
N TYR A 42 -49.48 -5.25 1.86
CA TYR A 42 -48.06 -5.25 2.13
C TYR A 42 -47.30 -4.69 0.93
N MET A 43 -46.56 -3.60 1.13
CA MET A 43 -45.57 -3.11 0.20
C MET A 43 -44.23 -3.75 0.53
N CYS A 44 -43.69 -4.52 -0.41
CA CYS A 44 -42.47 -5.29 -0.26
C CYS A 44 -41.37 -4.65 -1.12
N VAL A 45 -40.27 -4.28 -0.49
CA VAL A 45 -39.09 -3.72 -1.16
C VAL A 45 -38.16 -4.87 -1.54
N GLY A 46 -38.05 -5.14 -2.84
CA GLY A 46 -37.11 -6.10 -3.40
C GLY A 46 -35.84 -5.45 -3.93
N ARG A 47 -35.00 -6.22 -4.62
CA ARG A 47 -33.70 -5.76 -5.14
C ARG A 47 -33.78 -4.62 -6.16
N HIS A 48 -34.75 -4.70 -7.08
CA HIS A 48 -34.92 -3.74 -8.20
C HIS A 48 -36.38 -3.25 -8.33
N THR A 49 -37.26 -3.71 -7.44
CA THR A 49 -38.70 -3.69 -7.65
C THR A 49 -39.45 -3.59 -6.32
N LEU A 50 -40.53 -2.81 -6.32
CA LEU A 50 -41.54 -2.73 -5.26
C LEU A 50 -42.71 -3.66 -5.61
N PHE A 51 -42.97 -4.64 -4.75
CA PHE A 51 -44.07 -5.60 -4.90
C PHE A 51 -45.21 -5.27 -3.93
N PHE A 52 -46.43 -5.69 -4.27
CA PHE A 52 -47.61 -5.40 -3.49
C PHE A 52 -48.42 -6.68 -3.26
N VAL A 53 -48.57 -7.08 -2.00
CA VAL A 53 -49.22 -8.34 -1.60
C VAL A 53 -50.45 -8.05 -0.74
N ASN A 54 -51.56 -8.74 -1.01
CA ASN A 54 -52.81 -8.52 -0.27
C ASN A 54 -52.69 -8.97 1.20
N ARG A 55 -53.13 -8.11 2.12
CA ARG A 55 -53.81 -8.41 3.40
C ARG A 55 -53.88 -9.89 3.77
N LYS A 56 -54.80 -10.53 3.06
CA LYS A 56 -55.35 -11.80 3.44
C LYS A 56 -54.50 -12.98 2.98
N PHE A 57 -53.58 -12.81 2.03
CA PHE A 57 -52.86 -13.91 1.36
C PHE A 57 -53.76 -14.93 0.64
N ASP A 58 -55.05 -14.61 0.46
CA ASP A 58 -56.12 -15.56 0.13
C ASP A 58 -56.51 -15.63 -1.36
N SER A 59 -56.05 -14.74 -2.23
CA SER A 59 -56.63 -14.64 -3.59
C SER A 59 -55.62 -14.52 -4.73
N THR A 60 -55.86 -15.32 -5.77
CA THR A 60 -55.38 -15.18 -7.17
C THR A 60 -56.07 -14.03 -7.93
N SER A 61 -56.99 -13.29 -7.29
CA SER A 61 -57.68 -12.15 -7.91
C SER A 61 -57.00 -10.82 -7.60
N ASP A 62 -56.76 -10.06 -8.68
CA ASP A 62 -56.06 -8.77 -8.81
C ASP A 62 -54.54 -8.80 -8.61
N ALA A 63 -53.81 -9.26 -9.65
CA ALA A 63 -52.38 -9.02 -9.77
C ALA A 63 -52.08 -7.52 -9.78
N ILE A 64 -51.69 -6.97 -8.63
CA ILE A 64 -51.18 -5.61 -8.52
C ILE A 64 -49.81 -5.61 -9.19
N PRO A 65 -49.64 -4.90 -10.32
CA PRO A 65 -48.39 -4.96 -11.06
C PRO A 65 -47.27 -4.32 -10.22
N PRO A 66 -46.08 -4.95 -10.17
CA PRO A 66 -44.95 -4.40 -9.45
C PRO A 66 -44.48 -3.07 -10.05
N ILE A 67 -43.89 -2.21 -9.23
CA ILE A 67 -43.24 -0.96 -9.67
C ILE A 67 -41.74 -1.20 -9.68
N LYS A 68 -41.08 -1.12 -10.83
CA LYS A 68 -39.61 -1.10 -10.87
C LYS A 68 -39.11 0.17 -10.20
N LEU A 69 -38.04 0.08 -9.42
CA LEU A 69 -37.42 1.24 -8.77
C LEU A 69 -36.96 2.28 -9.79
N ALA A 70 -36.60 1.84 -11.00
CA ALA A 70 -36.33 2.69 -12.15
C ALA A 70 -37.44 3.68 -12.51
N HIS A 71 -38.70 3.33 -12.22
CA HIS A 71 -39.84 4.20 -12.53
C HIS A 71 -40.07 5.25 -11.45
N VAL A 72 -39.43 5.17 -10.27
CA VAL A 72 -39.62 6.15 -9.19
C VAL A 72 -38.70 7.34 -9.45
N VAL A 73 -39.31 8.50 -9.72
CA VAL A 73 -38.59 9.75 -10.04
C VAL A 73 -38.25 10.53 -8.78
N LYS A 74 -39.20 10.60 -7.84
CA LYS A 74 -39.00 11.28 -6.55
C LYS A 74 -39.91 10.72 -5.46
N VAL A 75 -39.48 10.90 -4.22
CA VAL A 75 -40.26 10.59 -3.02
C VAL A 75 -40.51 11.89 -2.28
N VAL A 76 -41.79 12.20 -2.05
CA VAL A 76 -42.20 13.41 -1.33
C VAL A 76 -42.76 12.99 0.03
N GLU A 77 -42.14 13.44 1.12
CA GLU A 77 -42.65 13.23 2.46
C GLU A 77 -43.58 14.35 2.90
N ASP A 78 -44.63 14.00 3.63
CA ASP A 78 -45.51 15.00 4.24
C ASP A 78 -44.79 15.73 5.37
N THR A 79 -44.78 17.06 5.29
CA THR A 79 -44.23 17.97 6.31
C THR A 79 -45.11 18.08 7.54
N ARG A 80 -46.41 17.78 7.39
CA ARG A 80 -47.37 17.93 8.48
C ARG A 80 -47.47 16.67 9.33
N GLY A 81 -47.33 15.48 8.73
CA GLY A 81 -47.43 14.20 9.43
C GLY A 81 -46.26 13.25 9.27
N THR A 82 -46.25 12.18 10.06
CA THR A 82 -45.16 11.20 10.11
C THR A 82 -45.47 9.90 9.36
N THR A 83 -46.70 9.75 8.85
CA THR A 83 -47.17 8.49 8.24
C THR A 83 -47.33 8.53 6.73
N ASP A 84 -47.45 9.71 6.13
CA ASP A 84 -47.86 9.87 4.75
C ASP A 84 -46.67 10.31 3.89
N PHE A 85 -46.55 9.71 2.70
CA PHE A 85 -45.60 10.08 1.65
C PHE A 85 -46.17 9.76 0.26
N MET A 86 -45.56 10.32 -0.77
CA MET A 86 -45.97 10.15 -2.16
C MET A 86 -44.81 9.64 -3.00
N LEU A 87 -45.06 8.59 -3.79
CA LEU A 87 -44.16 8.16 -4.85
C LEU A 87 -44.58 8.82 -6.15
N VAL A 88 -43.66 9.56 -6.77
CA VAL A 88 -43.88 10.13 -8.10
C VAL A 88 -43.20 9.25 -9.13
N LEU A 89 -43.99 8.74 -10.06
CA LEU A 89 -43.58 7.77 -11.06
C LEU A 89 -43.37 8.41 -12.43
N GLY A 90 -42.36 7.94 -13.16
CA GLY A 90 -42.00 8.41 -14.50
C GLY A 90 -43.05 8.12 -15.57
N LYS A 91 -42.79 8.63 -16.78
CA LYS A 91 -43.67 8.41 -17.96
C LYS A 91 -43.64 6.96 -18.45
N ASP A 92 -42.59 6.22 -18.12
CA ASP A 92 -42.33 4.82 -18.44
C ASP A 92 -42.93 3.82 -17.42
N ARG A 93 -43.68 4.33 -16.43
CA ARG A 93 -44.35 3.49 -15.42
C ARG A 93 -45.39 2.54 -16.03
N PRO A 94 -45.76 1.45 -15.32
CA PRO A 94 -46.80 0.55 -15.81
C PRO A 94 -48.16 1.28 -15.94
N PRO A 95 -48.94 1.07 -17.01
CA PRO A 95 -50.15 1.86 -17.31
C PRO A 95 -51.25 1.82 -16.24
N LYS A 96 -51.21 0.82 -15.35
CA LYS A 96 -52.15 0.65 -14.23
C LYS A 96 -51.85 1.55 -13.03
N TRP A 97 -50.69 2.21 -13.00
CA TRP A 97 -50.28 3.10 -11.91
C TRP A 97 -50.49 4.57 -12.27
N ALA A 98 -51.05 5.33 -11.32
CA ALA A 98 -51.08 6.79 -11.40
C ALA A 98 -49.66 7.37 -11.32
N GLU A 99 -49.48 8.61 -11.79
CA GLU A 99 -48.20 9.32 -11.67
C GLU A 99 -47.83 9.58 -10.21
N ASN A 100 -48.82 9.96 -9.40
CA ASN A 100 -48.67 10.26 -7.99
C ASN A 100 -49.37 9.18 -7.16
N VAL A 101 -48.59 8.32 -6.52
CA VAL A 101 -49.10 7.25 -5.66
C VAL A 101 -48.96 7.68 -4.20
N PHE A 102 -50.09 7.87 -3.53
CA PHE A 102 -50.13 8.26 -2.12
C PHE A 102 -50.07 7.03 -1.24
N VAL A 103 -49.10 7.01 -0.33
CA VAL A 103 -48.80 5.88 0.55
C VAL A 103 -48.86 6.34 1.99
N LYS A 104 -49.70 5.67 2.78
CA LYS A 104 -49.71 5.82 4.23
C LYS A 104 -49.10 4.59 4.89
N ALA A 105 -48.05 4.79 5.69
CA ALA A 105 -47.30 3.76 6.39
C ALA A 105 -47.05 4.20 7.85
N GLU A 106 -47.29 3.32 8.82
CA GLU A 106 -47.05 3.64 10.24
C GLU A 106 -45.55 3.82 10.53
N THR A 107 -44.68 3.12 9.79
CA THR A 107 -43.22 3.24 9.86
C THR A 107 -42.66 3.93 8.61
N ARG A 108 -43.22 5.08 8.23
CA ARG A 108 -42.84 5.82 7.01
C ARG A 108 -41.34 6.00 6.89
N GLU A 109 -40.68 6.51 7.93
CA GLU A 109 -39.24 6.79 7.94
C GLU A 109 -38.43 5.55 7.54
N GLN A 110 -38.67 4.42 8.24
CA GLN A 110 -38.00 3.16 7.93
C GLN A 110 -38.32 2.65 6.51
N LEU A 111 -39.58 2.76 6.07
CA LEU A 111 -39.97 2.32 4.73
C LEU A 111 -39.33 3.19 3.63
N VAL A 112 -39.28 4.50 3.82
CA VAL A 112 -38.65 5.45 2.90
C VAL A 112 -37.14 5.24 2.86
N ASP A 113 -36.49 4.97 3.99
CA ASP A 113 -35.06 4.66 4.04
C ASP A 113 -34.75 3.34 3.33
N GLN A 114 -35.61 2.32 3.46
CA GLN A 114 -35.45 1.05 2.72
C GLN A 114 -35.68 1.23 1.22
N ILE A 115 -36.65 2.06 0.83
CA ILE A 115 -36.85 2.45 -0.57
C ILE A 115 -35.65 3.25 -1.09
N MET A 116 -35.09 4.15 -0.29
CA MET A 116 -33.89 4.92 -0.61
C MET A 116 -32.71 4.00 -0.89
N VAL A 117 -32.39 3.10 0.05
CA VAL A 117 -31.29 2.14 -0.12
C VAL A 117 -31.51 1.31 -1.38
N ALA A 118 -32.71 0.76 -1.58
CA ALA A 118 -33.00 -0.06 -2.74
C ALA A 118 -32.92 0.73 -4.06
N LEU A 119 -33.45 1.95 -4.10
CA LEU A 119 -33.48 2.82 -5.28
C LEU A 119 -32.08 3.31 -5.64
N THR A 120 -31.31 3.77 -4.66
CA THR A 120 -29.91 4.17 -4.84
C THR A 120 -29.07 2.99 -5.28
N THR A 121 -29.29 1.79 -4.71
CA THR A 121 -28.60 0.56 -5.16
C THR A 121 -28.97 0.16 -6.59
N ASP A 122 -30.25 0.24 -6.94
CA ASP A 122 -30.74 -0.05 -8.30
C ASP A 122 -30.19 0.96 -9.32
N GLN A 123 -30.16 2.24 -8.97
CA GLN A 123 -29.59 3.29 -9.82
C GLN A 123 -28.07 3.17 -9.93
N MET A 124 -27.36 2.83 -8.85
CA MET A 124 -25.93 2.50 -8.90
C MET A 124 -25.68 1.31 -9.84
N PHE A 125 -26.52 0.28 -9.77
CA PHE A 125 -26.41 -0.89 -10.63
C PHE A 125 -26.71 -0.58 -12.11
N ARG A 126 -27.70 0.26 -12.41
CA ARG A 126 -28.10 0.59 -13.80
C ARG A 126 -27.30 1.73 -14.43
N LEU A 127 -26.90 2.72 -13.63
CA LEU A 127 -26.31 3.98 -14.10
C LEU A 127 -24.84 4.14 -13.70
N ASN A 128 -24.28 3.23 -12.92
CA ASN A 128 -22.87 3.23 -12.46
C ASN A 128 -22.44 4.56 -11.80
N LYS A 129 -23.38 5.27 -11.15
CA LYS A 129 -23.14 6.49 -10.38
C LYS A 129 -23.93 6.42 -9.06
N PRO A 130 -23.48 7.01 -7.95
CA PRO A 130 -24.30 7.22 -6.76
C PRO A 130 -25.17 8.48 -6.94
N PRO A 131 -26.46 8.35 -7.27
CA PRO A 131 -27.33 9.53 -7.36
C PRO A 131 -27.70 10.04 -5.98
N GLY A 132 -27.94 11.35 -5.89
CA GLY A 132 -28.67 11.91 -4.75
C GLY A 132 -30.06 11.31 -4.70
N PHE A 133 -30.47 10.80 -3.53
CA PHE A 133 -31.82 10.29 -3.35
C PHE A 133 -32.81 11.47 -3.52
N PRO A 134 -33.76 11.42 -4.47
CA PRO A 134 -34.69 12.51 -4.76
C PRO A 134 -35.78 12.63 -3.69
N ARG A 135 -35.37 12.94 -2.46
CA ARG A 135 -36.19 13.16 -1.27
C ARG A 135 -36.61 14.62 -1.23
N PHE A 136 -37.90 14.87 -1.22
CA PHE A 136 -38.45 16.21 -1.10
C PHE A 136 -39.48 16.25 0.02
N GLU A 137 -39.70 17.44 0.55
CA GLU A 137 -40.72 17.69 1.55
C GLU A 137 -41.87 18.49 0.93
N GLY A 138 -43.12 18.14 1.25
CA GLY A 138 -44.30 18.82 0.74
C GLY A 138 -45.48 18.72 1.69
N GLN A 139 -46.54 19.50 1.47
CA GLN A 139 -47.79 19.37 2.22
C GLN A 139 -48.72 18.43 1.47
N LEU A 140 -48.94 17.22 2.00
CA LEU A 140 -49.74 16.18 1.32
C LEU A 140 -51.15 16.00 1.93
N VAL A 141 -51.35 16.36 3.20
CA VAL A 141 -52.62 16.13 3.92
C VAL A 141 -53.17 17.42 4.55
N SER A 142 -54.50 17.59 4.54
CA SER A 142 -55.19 18.74 5.16
C SER A 142 -55.20 18.67 6.71
N GLU A 143 -55.25 19.83 7.38
CA GLU A 143 -55.15 19.97 8.86
C GLU A 143 -56.14 19.09 9.66
N LYS A 144 -57.28 18.72 9.08
CA LYS A 144 -58.34 17.97 9.78
C LYS A 144 -58.04 16.48 9.96
N ALA A 145 -57.14 15.88 9.18
CA ALA A 145 -56.84 14.44 9.26
C ALA A 145 -55.77 14.08 10.30
N HIS A 146 -55.15 15.09 10.94
CA HIS A 146 -53.97 14.94 11.81
C HIS A 146 -54.27 14.49 13.25
N ARG A 147 -55.55 14.49 13.65
CA ARG A 147 -55.96 14.09 14.99
C ARG A 147 -56.35 12.61 15.03
N ALA A 148 -55.35 11.73 15.04
CA ALA A 148 -55.34 10.43 15.73
C ALA A 148 -54.29 9.50 15.11
N ASN A 149 -53.08 9.52 15.64
CA ASN A 149 -52.42 8.31 16.16
C ASN A 149 -51.02 8.69 16.67
N PRO A 150 -50.79 8.72 18.00
CA PRO A 150 -49.42 8.81 18.50
C PRO A 150 -48.61 7.61 18.00
N LEU A 151 -47.30 7.83 17.77
CA LEU A 151 -46.33 6.76 17.55
C LEU A 151 -46.63 5.60 18.51
N PRO A 152 -46.66 4.34 18.06
CA PRO A 152 -46.82 3.21 18.98
C PRO A 152 -45.57 3.15 19.86
N LEU A 153 -45.61 3.83 21.00
CA LEU A 153 -44.67 3.59 22.10
C LEU A 153 -44.86 2.11 22.47
N PRO A 154 -43.81 1.28 22.43
CA PRO A 154 -43.96 -0.15 22.67
C PRO A 154 -44.54 -0.44 24.07
N PHE A 155 -44.37 0.48 25.01
CA PHE A 155 -44.90 0.40 26.38
C PHE A 155 -45.39 1.77 26.88
N LYS A 156 -46.66 1.89 27.27
CA LYS A 156 -47.18 3.07 27.99
C LYS A 156 -46.43 3.22 29.33
N ARG A 157 -46.04 4.45 29.71
CA ARG A 157 -45.33 4.80 30.96
C ARG A 157 -43.84 4.42 31.03
N TYR A 158 -43.18 4.29 29.88
CA TYR A 158 -41.74 4.05 29.76
C TYR A 158 -41.06 5.19 29.00
N THR A 159 -39.84 5.51 29.40
CA THR A 159 -38.96 6.53 28.79
C THR A 159 -37.69 5.88 28.27
N ARG A 160 -37.23 6.33 27.11
CA ARG A 160 -35.91 5.99 26.57
C ARG A 160 -34.83 6.56 27.49
N LYS A 161 -33.79 5.76 27.75
CA LYS A 161 -32.56 6.15 28.44
C LYS A 161 -31.39 5.78 27.55
N ASP A 162 -30.55 6.76 27.23
CA ASP A 162 -29.34 6.60 26.44
C ASP A 162 -28.14 6.44 27.39
N TYR A 163 -27.24 5.49 27.09
CA TYR A 163 -26.05 5.21 27.88
C TYR A 163 -24.99 4.50 27.04
N GLU A 164 -23.75 5.01 27.03
CA GLU A 164 -22.57 4.39 26.40
C GLU A 164 -22.80 3.85 24.97
N GLY A 165 -23.42 4.66 24.10
CA GLY A 165 -23.69 4.30 22.70
C GLY A 165 -24.88 3.37 22.49
N TYR A 166 -25.62 3.04 23.55
CA TYR A 166 -26.86 2.26 23.52
C TYR A 166 -28.03 3.06 24.08
N TRP A 167 -29.23 2.59 23.84
CA TRP A 167 -30.44 3.06 24.50
C TRP A 167 -31.36 1.90 24.87
N LEU A 168 -32.14 2.10 25.93
CA LEU A 168 -33.13 1.15 26.44
C LEU A 168 -34.35 1.88 27.00
N PHE A 169 -35.45 1.14 27.22
CA PHE A 169 -36.65 1.66 27.88
C PHE A 169 -36.68 1.28 29.35
N LEU A 170 -36.83 2.27 30.23
CA LEU A 170 -37.13 2.11 31.64
C LEU A 170 -38.43 2.83 31.98
N LYS A 171 -39.14 2.42 33.04
CA LYS A 171 -40.34 3.15 33.52
C LYS A 171 -39.98 4.61 33.84
N GLU A 172 -40.92 5.53 33.57
CA GLU A 172 -40.77 6.98 33.77
C GLU A 172 -40.24 7.38 35.17
N LYS A 173 -40.56 6.58 36.19
CA LYS A 173 -40.15 6.82 37.57
C LYS A 173 -38.66 6.58 37.84
N PHE A 174 -37.94 5.90 36.96
CA PHE A 174 -36.50 5.70 37.09
C PHE A 174 -35.75 7.00 36.75
N LYS A 175 -35.08 7.55 37.76
CA LYS A 175 -34.22 8.73 37.66
C LYS A 175 -32.76 8.31 37.77
N ASP A 176 -31.90 8.94 36.97
CA ASP A 176 -30.45 8.72 37.03
C ASP A 176 -29.91 9.14 38.41
N LYS A 177 -29.00 8.35 38.96
CA LYS A 177 -28.47 8.50 40.32
C LYS A 177 -26.97 8.79 40.22
N ALA A 178 -26.58 10.00 40.61
CA ALA A 178 -25.18 10.41 40.68
C ALA A 178 -24.31 9.39 41.45
N ASN A 179 -23.11 9.15 40.96
CA ASN A 179 -22.11 8.28 41.60
C ASN A 179 -20.80 9.06 41.85
N ALA A 180 -19.78 8.39 42.36
CA ALA A 180 -18.51 9.04 42.71
C ALA A 180 -17.74 9.61 41.49
N LEU A 181 -18.06 9.17 40.27
CA LEU A 181 -17.33 9.50 39.04
C LEU A 181 -18.09 10.50 38.15
N ALA A 182 -19.43 10.50 38.17
CA ALA A 182 -20.25 11.34 37.30
C ALA A 182 -21.56 11.77 37.98
N GLN A 183 -21.96 13.03 37.71
CA GLN A 183 -23.21 13.62 38.21
C GLN A 183 -24.45 13.22 37.38
N SER A 184 -24.25 12.82 36.12
CA SER A 184 -25.30 12.38 35.20
C SER A 184 -24.74 11.37 34.20
N ASN A 185 -25.62 10.62 33.55
CA ASN A 185 -25.31 9.51 32.64
C ASN A 185 -24.47 8.41 33.32
N THR A 186 -24.86 8.03 34.54
CA THR A 186 -24.04 7.13 35.39
C THR A 186 -24.21 5.64 35.09
N GLY A 187 -25.21 5.30 34.28
CA GLY A 187 -25.66 3.91 34.09
C GLY A 187 -26.48 3.36 35.26
N ILE A 188 -26.69 4.13 36.34
CA ILE A 188 -27.43 3.71 37.54
C ILE A 188 -28.71 4.55 37.67
N TYR A 189 -29.85 3.88 37.70
CA TYR A 189 -31.17 4.49 37.77
C TYR A 189 -31.94 4.00 39.00
N TRP A 190 -32.60 4.91 39.71
CA TRP A 190 -33.34 4.62 40.94
C TRP A 190 -34.82 4.97 40.82
N ASP A 191 -35.69 4.05 41.24
CA ASP A 191 -37.12 4.29 41.44
C ASP A 191 -37.43 4.30 42.94
N GLU A 192 -37.55 5.50 43.49
CA GLU A 192 -37.80 5.73 44.92
C GLU A 192 -39.12 5.12 45.39
N SER A 193 -40.16 5.14 44.54
CA SER A 193 -41.49 4.62 44.90
C SER A 193 -41.51 3.10 45.07
N ARG A 194 -40.56 2.40 44.45
CA ARG A 194 -40.44 0.93 44.52
C ARG A 194 -39.17 0.46 45.23
N GLY A 195 -38.26 1.37 45.63
CA GLY A 195 -36.96 1.01 46.19
C GLY A 195 -36.15 0.10 45.26
N LEU A 196 -36.18 0.37 43.95
CA LEU A 196 -35.61 -0.48 42.92
C LEU A 196 -34.47 0.26 42.20
N GLU A 197 -33.31 -0.38 42.15
CA GLU A 197 -32.16 0.08 41.36
C GLU A 197 -32.13 -0.68 40.04
N ALA A 198 -31.92 0.04 38.94
CA ALA A 198 -31.60 -0.52 37.63
C ALA A 198 -30.21 -0.03 37.23
N ARG A 199 -29.33 -0.94 36.84
CA ARG A 199 -27.96 -0.64 36.45
C ARG A 199 -27.68 -1.22 35.07
N VAL A 200 -27.05 -0.41 34.23
CA VAL A 200 -26.60 -0.78 32.89
C VAL A 200 -25.10 -0.59 32.84
N ASP A 201 -24.36 -1.66 32.57
CA ASP A 201 -22.92 -1.64 32.37
C ASP A 201 -22.63 -2.02 30.91
N VAL A 202 -21.81 -1.24 30.21
CA VAL A 202 -21.40 -1.48 28.82
C VAL A 202 -19.88 -1.56 28.79
N SER A 203 -19.35 -2.72 28.39
CA SER A 203 -17.90 -2.91 28.20
C SER A 203 -17.44 -2.20 26.92
N PRO A 204 -16.16 -1.79 26.82
CA PRO A 204 -15.61 -1.33 25.54
C PRO A 204 -15.64 -2.46 24.49
N PRO A 205 -15.75 -2.13 23.19
CA PRO A 205 -15.62 -3.13 22.12
C PRO A 205 -14.25 -3.82 22.17
N ALA A 206 -14.23 -5.14 21.96
CA ALA A 206 -13.02 -5.95 21.96
C ALA A 206 -13.00 -6.95 20.79
N PRO A 207 -11.83 -7.38 20.29
CA PRO A 207 -11.73 -8.37 19.21
C PRO A 207 -12.33 -9.72 19.59
N LEU A 208 -13.02 -10.40 18.67
CA LEU A 208 -13.59 -11.73 18.85
C LEU A 208 -12.53 -12.77 19.22
N LEU A 209 -11.30 -12.63 18.73
CA LEU A 209 -10.18 -13.52 19.07
C LEU A 209 -9.85 -13.50 20.57
N ALA A 210 -10.04 -12.36 21.23
CA ALA A 210 -9.79 -12.22 22.66
C ALA A 210 -10.75 -13.07 23.51
N LEU A 211 -11.90 -13.52 22.96
CA LEU A 211 -12.84 -14.37 23.68
C LEU A 211 -12.27 -15.76 23.98
N SER A 212 -11.55 -16.36 23.04
CA SER A 212 -10.93 -17.68 23.26
C SER A 212 -9.73 -17.56 24.19
N GLU A 213 -8.91 -16.53 24.01
CA GLU A 213 -7.72 -16.28 24.84
C GLU A 213 -8.07 -15.99 26.30
N ALA A 214 -9.14 -15.24 26.55
CA ALA A 214 -9.62 -14.93 27.90
C ALA A 214 -10.47 -16.06 28.53
N GLY A 215 -10.67 -17.20 27.85
CA GLY A 215 -11.56 -18.26 28.32
C GLY A 215 -13.04 -17.87 28.38
N LYS A 216 -13.43 -16.78 27.69
CA LYS A 216 -14.78 -16.19 27.70
C LYS A 216 -15.59 -16.50 26.44
N ALA A 217 -15.24 -17.57 25.72
CA ALA A 217 -15.87 -17.97 24.44
C ALA A 217 -17.40 -17.97 24.46
N HIS A 218 -18.01 -18.39 25.58
CA HIS A 218 -19.46 -18.37 25.79
C HIS A 218 -19.87 -17.32 26.84
N ILE A 219 -21.00 -16.62 26.62
CA ILE A 219 -21.49 -15.56 27.53
C ILE A 219 -21.78 -16.06 28.96
N ARG A 220 -21.98 -17.37 29.13
CA ARG A 220 -22.09 -18.03 30.45
C ARG A 220 -20.90 -17.73 31.37
N TRP A 221 -19.70 -17.54 30.82
CA TRP A 221 -18.51 -17.21 31.63
C TRP A 221 -18.61 -15.80 32.21
N LEU A 222 -19.11 -14.83 31.44
CA LEU A 222 -19.46 -13.50 31.96
C LEU A 222 -20.55 -13.61 33.06
N ALA A 223 -21.51 -14.53 32.89
CA ALA A 223 -22.50 -14.81 33.92
C ALA A 223 -21.90 -15.38 35.20
N MET A 224 -20.83 -16.16 35.12
CA MET A 224 -20.10 -16.62 36.30
C MET A 224 -19.39 -15.48 37.02
N ASP A 225 -18.77 -14.55 36.28
CA ASP A 225 -18.12 -13.36 36.85
C ASP A 225 -19.14 -12.51 37.61
N TYR A 226 -20.29 -12.20 36.99
CA TYR A 226 -21.36 -11.43 37.64
C TYR A 226 -22.01 -12.18 38.81
N LYS A 227 -22.17 -13.50 38.71
CA LYS A 227 -22.64 -14.31 39.85
C LYS A 227 -21.66 -14.19 41.03
N SER A 228 -20.36 -14.33 40.77
CA SER A 228 -19.33 -14.18 41.80
C SER A 228 -19.41 -12.80 42.44
N MET A 229 -19.48 -11.74 41.62
CA MET A 229 -19.62 -10.35 42.08
C MET A 229 -20.87 -10.14 42.96
N PHE A 230 -22.04 -10.65 42.55
CA PHE A 230 -23.29 -10.46 43.31
C PHE A 230 -23.34 -11.27 44.61
N THR A 231 -22.62 -12.39 44.68
CA THR A 231 -22.58 -13.27 45.85
C THR A 231 -21.40 -13.01 46.79
N HIS A 232 -20.44 -12.17 46.38
CA HIS A 232 -19.28 -11.84 47.18
C HIS A 232 -19.68 -11.14 48.49
N GLY A 233 -19.16 -11.63 49.61
CA GLY A 233 -19.46 -11.09 50.95
C GLY A 233 -20.89 -11.33 51.46
N LYS A 234 -21.67 -12.22 50.81
CA LYS A 234 -23.02 -12.61 51.27
C LYS A 234 -22.95 -13.81 52.21
N THR A 235 -23.75 -13.80 53.28
CA THR A 235 -23.78 -14.88 54.27
C THR A 235 -24.51 -16.12 53.75
N LYS A 236 -25.55 -15.92 52.94
CA LYS A 236 -26.30 -16.98 52.25
C LYS A 236 -26.81 -16.46 50.91
N TYR A 237 -26.86 -17.33 49.90
CA TYR A 237 -27.50 -16.99 48.63
C TYR A 237 -28.18 -18.21 48.00
N GLN A 238 -29.22 -17.95 47.21
CA GLN A 238 -29.96 -18.93 46.43
C GLN A 238 -29.99 -18.49 44.97
N MET A 239 -29.62 -19.43 44.09
CA MET A 239 -29.67 -19.23 42.65
C MET A 239 -31.01 -19.75 42.12
N ILE A 240 -31.88 -18.85 41.66
CA ILE A 240 -33.21 -19.26 41.20
C ILE A 240 -33.24 -19.48 39.69
N ARG A 241 -32.54 -18.63 38.92
CA ARG A 241 -32.37 -18.80 37.48
C ARG A 241 -30.92 -18.60 37.08
N ASN A 242 -30.46 -19.49 36.23
CA ASN A 242 -29.13 -19.46 35.62
C ASN A 242 -29.24 -20.13 34.26
N VAL A 243 -29.83 -19.42 33.30
CA VAL A 243 -30.28 -20.00 32.03
C VAL A 243 -29.91 -19.10 30.86
N GLN A 244 -29.78 -19.69 29.67
CA GLN A 244 -29.66 -18.94 28.44
C GLN A 244 -30.91 -18.08 28.22
N TYR A 245 -30.71 -16.84 27.79
CA TYR A 245 -31.77 -15.90 27.47
C TYR A 245 -31.73 -15.60 25.97
N ASN A 246 -32.90 -15.49 25.36
CA ASN A 246 -33.02 -15.04 23.97
C ASN A 246 -33.55 -13.61 24.00
N LYS A 247 -32.69 -12.65 23.63
CA LYS A 247 -33.08 -11.24 23.51
C LYS A 247 -34.22 -11.13 22.49
N LYS A 248 -35.30 -10.46 22.88
CA LYS A 248 -36.45 -10.18 22.03
C LYS A 248 -36.38 -8.71 21.63
N ASN A 249 -36.98 -8.34 20.49
CA ASN A 249 -37.00 -6.97 19.96
C ASN A 249 -35.63 -6.41 19.51
N ASN A 250 -35.41 -6.43 18.20
CA ASN A 250 -34.34 -5.66 17.57
C ASN A 250 -34.93 -4.35 17.03
N LEU A 251 -34.92 -3.30 17.85
CA LEU A 251 -35.63 -2.05 17.56
C LEU A 251 -34.90 -1.16 16.54
N THR A 252 -33.61 -1.41 16.30
CA THR A 252 -32.76 -0.66 15.35
C THR A 252 -32.39 -1.46 14.11
N ALA A 253 -32.95 -2.66 13.92
CA ALA A 253 -32.56 -3.57 12.85
C ALA A 253 -31.04 -3.87 12.82
N ASP A 254 -30.42 -3.95 13.99
CA ASP A 254 -29.01 -4.28 14.17
C ASP A 254 -28.70 -5.68 13.60
N VAL A 255 -27.72 -5.76 12.70
CA VAL A 255 -27.31 -7.02 12.03
C VAL A 255 -26.29 -7.84 12.84
N ALA A 256 -25.80 -7.30 13.96
CA ALA A 256 -24.89 -8.02 14.86
C ALA A 256 -25.59 -9.22 15.51
N GLN A 257 -24.83 -10.26 15.83
CA GLN A 257 -25.35 -11.42 16.56
C GLN A 257 -25.52 -11.07 18.04
N TRP A 258 -26.66 -11.41 18.62
CA TRP A 258 -26.92 -11.25 20.05
C TRP A 258 -26.99 -12.61 20.74
N THR A 259 -26.19 -12.78 21.79
CA THR A 259 -26.31 -13.90 22.74
C THR A 259 -26.58 -13.35 24.13
N ALA A 260 -27.35 -14.06 24.95
CA ALA A 260 -27.74 -13.55 26.26
C ALA A 260 -27.85 -14.62 27.34
N TRP A 261 -27.74 -14.21 28.60
CA TRP A 261 -27.82 -15.06 29.77
C TRP A 261 -28.58 -14.39 30.92
N GLU A 262 -29.48 -15.12 31.58
CA GLU A 262 -30.33 -14.61 32.67
C GLU A 262 -29.90 -15.22 34.02
N LEU A 263 -29.70 -14.33 35.01
CA LEU A 263 -29.43 -14.65 36.40
C LEU A 263 -30.53 -14.07 37.29
N GLU A 264 -31.01 -14.88 38.25
CA GLU A 264 -31.94 -14.43 39.29
C GLU A 264 -31.49 -14.92 40.67
N ILE A 265 -30.87 -14.03 41.45
CA ILE A 265 -30.22 -14.33 42.73
C ILE A 265 -31.04 -13.73 43.87
N VAL A 266 -31.23 -14.53 44.93
CA VAL A 266 -31.66 -14.04 46.23
C VAL A 266 -30.49 -14.19 47.18
N SER A 267 -30.10 -13.14 47.89
CA SER A 267 -29.00 -13.20 48.86
C SER A 267 -29.36 -12.55 50.19
N GLU A 268 -28.75 -13.03 51.26
CA GLU A 268 -28.84 -12.48 52.61
C GLU A 268 -27.50 -11.87 52.99
N THR A 269 -27.58 -10.74 53.67
CA THR A 269 -26.42 -9.99 54.17
C THR A 269 -26.25 -10.19 55.67
N SER A 270 -25.09 -9.81 56.19
CA SER A 270 -24.73 -9.91 57.61
C SER A 270 -25.64 -9.11 58.55
N ASP A 271 -26.29 -8.07 58.06
CA ASP A 271 -27.28 -7.26 58.80
C ASP A 271 -28.74 -7.76 58.65
N ASN A 272 -28.92 -9.04 58.29
CA ASN A 272 -30.21 -9.72 58.18
C ASN A 272 -31.17 -9.08 57.16
N THR A 273 -30.63 -8.37 56.15
CA THR A 273 -31.39 -7.87 55.00
C THR A 273 -31.34 -8.86 53.85
N ARG A 274 -32.36 -8.86 52.99
CA ARG A 274 -32.44 -9.73 51.81
C ARG A 274 -32.39 -8.91 50.53
N GLU A 275 -31.52 -9.30 49.60
CA GLU A 275 -31.38 -8.66 48.29
C GLU A 275 -31.90 -9.57 47.19
N PHE A 276 -32.76 -9.01 46.34
CA PHE A 276 -33.16 -9.62 45.07
C PHE A 276 -32.42 -8.97 43.93
N ILE A 277 -31.79 -9.81 43.11
CA ILE A 277 -31.00 -9.38 41.96
C ILE A 277 -31.47 -10.15 40.74
N VAL A 278 -31.86 -9.43 39.69
CA VAL A 278 -32.06 -10.00 38.36
C VAL A 278 -31.04 -9.36 37.43
N ALA A 279 -30.25 -10.14 36.73
CA ALA A 279 -29.31 -9.64 35.73
C ALA A 279 -29.50 -10.37 34.41
N ILE A 280 -29.59 -9.60 33.32
CA ILE A 280 -29.60 -10.11 31.96
C ILE A 280 -28.34 -9.59 31.29
N LEU A 281 -27.46 -10.51 30.96
CA LEU A 281 -26.20 -10.24 30.30
C LEU A 281 -26.42 -10.45 28.81
N LEU A 282 -25.97 -9.50 28.01
CA LEU A 282 -26.08 -9.48 26.56
C LEU A 282 -24.67 -9.37 25.98
N ARG A 283 -24.39 -10.15 24.95
CA ARG A 283 -23.19 -10.02 24.13
C ARG A 283 -23.63 -9.76 22.70
N ARG A 284 -23.22 -8.61 22.20
CA ARG A 284 -23.33 -8.23 20.80
C ARG A 284 -22.02 -8.65 20.12
N SER A 285 -22.05 -9.62 19.23
CA SER A 285 -20.89 -10.16 18.50
C SER A 285 -21.01 -9.85 17.01
N PHE A 286 -19.89 -9.88 16.30
CA PHE A 286 -19.83 -9.56 14.88
C PHE A 286 -20.34 -8.14 14.62
N LEU A 287 -19.80 -7.18 15.38
CA LEU A 287 -20.14 -5.77 15.21
C LEU A 287 -19.78 -5.34 13.78
N PRO A 288 -20.73 -4.81 12.99
CA PRO A 288 -20.42 -4.16 11.73
C PRO A 288 -19.48 -2.98 11.98
N PRO A 289 -18.58 -2.66 11.05
CA PRO A 289 -18.35 -3.23 9.70
C PRO A 289 -17.63 -4.58 9.56
N LEU A 290 -16.61 -4.80 10.39
CA LEU A 290 -15.54 -5.75 10.14
C LEU A 290 -15.92 -7.14 10.65
N LEU A 291 -17.01 -7.22 11.41
CA LEU A 291 -17.54 -8.44 12.00
C LEU A 291 -16.52 -9.16 12.89
N ASP A 292 -15.49 -8.44 13.36
CA ASP A 292 -14.33 -8.97 14.08
C ASP A 292 -14.34 -8.59 15.56
N CYS A 293 -15.30 -7.77 16.00
CA CYS A 293 -15.42 -7.29 17.37
C CYS A 293 -16.70 -7.80 18.07
N TYR A 294 -16.67 -7.83 19.40
CA TYR A 294 -17.80 -8.03 20.29
C TYR A 294 -17.88 -6.95 21.37
N GLN A 295 -19.05 -6.81 22.00
CA GLN A 295 -19.27 -5.92 23.14
C GLN A 295 -20.24 -6.59 24.13
N ASP A 296 -19.87 -6.57 25.41
CA ASP A 296 -20.66 -7.14 26.51
C ASP A 296 -21.44 -6.04 27.24
N ILE A 297 -22.70 -6.31 27.56
CA ILE A 297 -23.64 -5.39 28.20
C ILE A 297 -24.34 -6.13 29.34
N ALA A 298 -24.40 -5.55 30.53
CA ALA A 298 -25.14 -6.09 31.66
C ALA A 298 -26.29 -5.16 32.04
N VAL A 299 -27.52 -5.69 32.04
CA VAL A 299 -28.69 -4.99 32.57
C VAL A 299 -29.10 -5.69 33.86
N SER A 300 -28.93 -5.02 34.99
CA SER A 300 -29.24 -5.58 36.31
C SER A 300 -30.24 -4.75 37.08
N PHE A 301 -31.09 -5.42 37.85
CA PHE A 301 -32.08 -4.83 38.72
C PHE A 301 -31.87 -5.38 40.12
N LYS A 302 -31.80 -4.48 41.10
CA LYS A 302 -31.51 -4.81 42.49
C LYS A 302 -32.52 -4.15 43.43
N ARG A 303 -33.05 -4.94 44.36
CA ARG A 303 -33.88 -4.44 45.46
C ARG A 303 -33.42 -5.05 46.78
N ARG A 304 -33.28 -4.19 47.79
CA ARG A 304 -32.97 -4.58 49.17
C ARG A 304 -34.23 -4.52 50.03
N LEU A 305 -34.49 -5.57 50.80
CA LEU A 305 -35.54 -5.63 51.81
C LEU A 305 -34.93 -5.43 53.20
N THR A 306 -35.58 -4.62 54.02
CA THR A 306 -35.21 -4.44 55.43
C THR A 306 -35.45 -5.71 56.24
N ALA A 307 -34.75 -5.86 57.37
CA ALA A 307 -34.87 -7.04 58.25
C ALA A 307 -36.31 -7.27 58.73
N GLU A 308 -37.08 -6.20 58.97
CA GLU A 308 -38.50 -6.27 59.34
C GLU A 308 -39.37 -6.92 58.25
N LEU A 309 -39.16 -6.54 56.98
CA LEU A 309 -39.88 -7.10 55.84
C LEU A 309 -39.47 -8.55 55.55
N VAL A 310 -38.24 -8.93 55.89
CA VAL A 310 -37.75 -10.30 55.77
C VAL A 310 -38.41 -11.20 56.82
N GLN A 311 -38.49 -10.75 58.08
CA GLN A 311 -39.20 -11.47 59.14
C GLN A 311 -40.70 -11.64 58.83
N GLN A 312 -41.34 -10.59 58.31
CA GLN A 312 -42.72 -10.65 57.83
C GLN A 312 -42.89 -11.58 56.62
N ALA A 313 -41.89 -11.73 55.77
CA ALA A 313 -41.97 -12.66 54.64
C ALA A 313 -41.80 -14.13 55.06
N ASP A 314 -40.89 -14.41 55.99
CA ASP A 314 -40.54 -15.77 56.41
C ASP A 314 -41.55 -16.34 57.43
N HIS A 315 -42.20 -15.48 58.23
CA HIS A 315 -43.18 -15.86 59.26
C HIS A 315 -44.58 -15.25 59.08
N GLY A 316 -44.81 -14.49 58.01
CA GLY A 316 -46.11 -13.86 57.74
C GLY A 316 -47.12 -14.77 57.07
N SER A 317 -48.29 -14.19 56.83
CA SER A 317 -49.43 -14.86 56.20
C SER A 317 -49.14 -15.26 54.75
N GLU A 318 -49.87 -16.26 54.23
CA GLU A 318 -49.77 -16.71 52.83
C GLU A 318 -49.94 -15.56 51.82
N LYS A 319 -50.72 -14.53 52.19
CA LYS A 319 -50.88 -13.29 51.40
C LYS A 319 -49.60 -12.47 51.29
N GLU A 320 -48.79 -12.41 52.35
CA GLU A 320 -47.54 -11.64 52.37
C GLU A 320 -46.44 -12.33 51.56
N GLN A 321 -46.36 -13.66 51.67
CA GLN A 321 -45.48 -14.48 50.82
C GLN A 321 -45.85 -14.35 49.33
N GLN A 322 -47.15 -14.34 49.03
CA GLN A 322 -47.65 -14.15 47.66
C GLN A 322 -47.33 -12.76 47.11
N LYS A 323 -47.43 -11.72 47.95
CA LYS A 323 -47.08 -10.32 47.57
C LYS A 323 -45.60 -10.20 47.23
N LEU A 324 -44.72 -10.89 47.97
CA LEU A 324 -43.29 -10.89 47.70
C LEU A 324 -42.94 -11.63 46.40
N LYS A 325 -43.62 -12.74 46.14
CA LYS A 325 -43.50 -13.50 44.89
C LYS A 325 -43.95 -12.67 43.68
N GLN A 326 -45.07 -11.94 43.80
CA GLN A 326 -45.54 -11.02 42.76
C GLN A 326 -44.53 -9.91 42.48
N LEU A 327 -43.99 -9.28 43.53
CA LEU A 327 -42.98 -8.24 43.39
C LEU A 327 -41.73 -8.72 42.64
N ARG A 328 -41.27 -9.93 42.95
CA ARG A 328 -40.12 -10.54 42.29
C ARG A 328 -40.40 -10.85 40.81
N GLN A 329 -41.60 -11.32 40.48
CA GLN A 329 -42.04 -11.52 39.10
C GLN A 329 -42.13 -10.20 38.32
N GLU A 330 -42.60 -9.13 38.96
CA GLU A 330 -42.61 -7.79 38.37
C GLU A 330 -41.18 -7.33 38.07
N MET A 331 -40.25 -7.47 39.02
CA MET A 331 -38.86 -7.10 38.82
C MET A 331 -38.20 -7.87 37.66
N LEU A 332 -38.43 -9.19 37.58
CA LEU A 332 -37.96 -10.02 36.47
C LEU A 332 -38.53 -9.55 35.12
N ARG A 333 -39.81 -9.18 35.09
CA ARG A 333 -40.45 -8.65 33.87
C ARG A 333 -39.83 -7.32 33.46
N GLU A 334 -39.57 -6.42 34.39
CA GLU A 334 -38.92 -5.13 34.12
C GLU A 334 -37.52 -5.31 33.54
N ALA A 335 -36.72 -6.20 34.14
CA ALA A 335 -35.38 -6.51 33.66
C ALA A 335 -35.40 -7.05 32.23
N ARG A 336 -36.32 -7.97 31.92
CA ARG A 336 -36.51 -8.50 30.55
C ARG A 336 -36.90 -7.43 29.55
N LEU A 337 -37.86 -6.57 29.90
CA LEU A 337 -38.29 -5.48 29.03
C LEU A 337 -37.14 -4.49 28.76
N ALA A 338 -36.38 -4.15 29.79
CA ALA A 338 -35.20 -3.29 29.68
C ALA A 338 -34.16 -3.94 28.75
N ALA A 339 -33.78 -5.19 29.00
CA ALA A 339 -32.79 -5.92 28.20
C ALA A 339 -33.23 -6.14 26.74
N ASP A 340 -34.50 -6.49 26.52
CA ASP A 340 -35.08 -6.67 25.18
C ASP A 340 -35.07 -5.34 24.40
N SER A 341 -35.24 -4.21 25.07
CA SER A 341 -35.20 -2.89 24.43
C SER A 341 -33.80 -2.35 24.13
N VAL A 342 -32.73 -2.92 24.72
CA VAL A 342 -31.35 -2.46 24.49
C VAL A 342 -31.06 -2.46 22.99
N SER A 343 -30.70 -1.30 22.45
CA SER A 343 -30.42 -1.10 21.04
C SER A 343 -29.31 -0.06 20.83
N PRO A 344 -28.44 -0.19 19.82
CA PRO A 344 -27.38 0.79 19.54
C PRO A 344 -27.96 2.16 19.14
N ALA A 345 -27.30 3.25 19.56
CA ALA A 345 -27.73 4.62 19.27
C ALA A 345 -27.42 5.06 17.83
N SER A 346 -26.37 4.52 17.22
CA SER A 346 -25.98 4.78 15.83
C SER A 346 -26.56 3.71 14.90
N ALA A 347 -27.67 4.02 14.21
CA ALA A 347 -28.12 3.29 13.02
C ALA A 347 -27.44 3.78 11.73
N ASN A 348 -26.64 4.86 11.82
CA ASN A 348 -25.86 5.36 10.71
C ASN A 348 -24.62 4.50 10.54
N PHE A 349 -24.65 3.64 9.53
CA PHE A 349 -23.44 3.08 8.96
C PHE A 349 -22.72 4.20 8.21
N GLU A 350 -22.00 5.06 8.94
CA GLU A 350 -20.93 5.90 8.39
C GLU A 350 -20.01 5.05 7.52
N ILE A 351 -19.93 3.73 7.77
CA ILE A 351 -19.17 2.85 6.93
C ILE A 351 -19.74 2.56 5.54
N TYR A 352 -21.01 2.80 5.26
CA TYR A 352 -21.43 2.85 3.86
C TYR A 352 -20.94 4.15 3.22
N HIS A 353 -20.91 5.27 3.96
CA HIS A 353 -20.22 6.46 3.51
C HIS A 353 -18.72 6.21 3.37
N ASP A 354 -18.06 5.45 4.27
CA ASP A 354 -16.62 5.17 4.20
C ASP A 354 -16.28 4.03 3.25
N ILE A 355 -17.19 3.10 2.95
CA ILE A 355 -17.07 2.10 1.88
C ILE A 355 -17.35 2.76 0.53
N VAL A 356 -18.32 3.68 0.44
CA VAL A 356 -18.56 4.49 -0.76
C VAL A 356 -17.42 5.49 -0.95
N GLN A 357 -16.89 6.08 0.12
CA GLN A 357 -15.70 6.92 0.12
C GLN A 357 -14.47 6.08 -0.19
N ALA A 358 -14.31 4.85 0.34
CA ALA A 358 -13.27 3.88 -0.04
C ALA A 358 -13.40 3.40 -1.50
N LYS A 359 -14.62 3.40 -2.06
CA LYS A 359 -14.91 3.11 -3.47
C LYS A 359 -14.74 4.33 -4.39
N LEU A 360 -14.98 5.54 -3.90
CA LEU A 360 -14.60 6.81 -4.56
C LEU A 360 -13.08 7.04 -4.45
N ASP A 361 -12.48 6.49 -3.39
CA ASP A 361 -11.08 6.27 -3.14
C ASP A 361 -10.58 4.98 -3.80
N ALA A 362 -11.39 4.23 -4.56
CA ALA A 362 -10.87 3.14 -5.41
C ALA A 362 -10.08 3.67 -6.62
N LEU A 363 -9.85 4.98 -6.69
CA LEU A 363 -8.79 5.62 -7.46
C LEU A 363 -7.46 5.76 -6.68
N LEU A 364 -7.38 5.25 -5.45
CA LEU A 364 -6.18 5.19 -4.60
C LEU A 364 -5.48 3.83 -4.60
N PHE A 365 -5.99 2.82 -5.33
CA PHE A 365 -5.13 1.65 -5.58
C PHE A 365 -3.89 2.12 -6.33
N ASP A 366 -2.74 1.61 -5.90
CA ASP A 366 -1.55 1.63 -6.73
C ASP A 366 -1.73 0.66 -7.89
N GLU A 367 -0.78 0.68 -8.82
CA GLU A 367 -0.84 -0.16 -10.02
C GLU A 367 -0.88 -1.65 -9.71
N ASP A 368 -0.33 -2.06 -8.57
CA ASP A 368 -0.37 -3.45 -8.12
C ASP A 368 -1.75 -3.83 -7.57
N GLY A 369 -2.43 -2.91 -6.86
CA GLY A 369 -3.84 -3.03 -6.53
C GLY A 369 -4.73 -3.13 -7.78
N TYR A 370 -4.45 -2.34 -8.83
CA TYR A 370 -5.18 -2.44 -10.10
C TYR A 370 -4.92 -3.76 -10.84
N ARG A 371 -3.67 -4.21 -10.91
CA ARG A 371 -3.29 -5.51 -11.51
C ARG A 371 -3.88 -6.70 -10.77
N PHE A 372 -3.88 -6.66 -9.44
CA PHE A 372 -4.51 -7.69 -8.61
C PHE A 372 -6.01 -7.81 -8.92
N LEU A 373 -6.70 -6.67 -9.04
CA LEU A 373 -8.12 -6.66 -9.41
C LEU A 373 -8.37 -7.16 -10.85
N GLN A 374 -7.47 -6.89 -11.79
CA GLN A 374 -7.53 -7.47 -13.15
C GLN A 374 -7.32 -9.00 -13.14
N GLN A 375 -6.43 -9.53 -12.30
CA GLN A 375 -6.19 -10.97 -12.18
C GLN A 375 -7.37 -11.73 -11.55
N LEU A 376 -8.16 -11.05 -10.71
CA LEU A 376 -9.39 -11.60 -10.15
C LEU A 376 -10.57 -11.67 -11.15
N THR A 377 -10.40 -11.11 -12.36
CA THR A 377 -11.39 -11.23 -13.44
C THR A 377 -10.97 -12.29 -14.45
N PRO A 378 -11.74 -13.38 -14.64
CA PRO A 378 -11.46 -14.33 -15.72
C PRO A 378 -11.64 -13.64 -17.07
N SER A 379 -10.63 -13.72 -17.93
CA SER A 379 -10.68 -13.33 -19.34
C SER A 379 -11.79 -14.12 -20.04
N SER A 380 -12.87 -13.46 -20.40
CA SER A 380 -14.03 -14.06 -21.05
C SER A 380 -13.75 -14.32 -22.53
N SER A 381 -13.17 -15.48 -22.85
CA SER A 381 -13.40 -16.13 -24.14
C SER A 381 -14.51 -17.17 -23.97
N GLY A 382 -15.74 -16.80 -24.30
CA GLY A 382 -16.86 -17.70 -24.56
C GLY A 382 -17.72 -18.14 -23.38
N ALA A 383 -18.91 -17.54 -23.24
CA ALA A 383 -20.20 -18.24 -23.10
C ALA A 383 -21.32 -17.26 -22.69
N THR A 384 -22.39 -17.28 -23.46
CA THR A 384 -23.68 -16.62 -23.22
C THR A 384 -24.37 -17.20 -21.98
N GLY A 385 -24.62 -16.38 -20.96
CA GLY A 385 -25.45 -16.74 -19.81
C GLY A 385 -25.39 -15.66 -18.74
N GLY A 386 -26.55 -15.06 -18.40
CA GLY A 386 -26.65 -13.88 -17.54
C GLY A 386 -26.09 -14.10 -16.13
N GLY A 387 -24.93 -13.49 -15.88
CA GLY A 387 -24.21 -13.53 -14.62
C GLY A 387 -22.82 -12.94 -14.82
N GLY A 388 -22.75 -11.64 -15.14
CA GLY A 388 -21.49 -10.96 -15.45
C GLY A 388 -20.53 -10.90 -14.25
N PRO A 389 -19.23 -11.15 -14.45
CA PRO A 389 -18.21 -11.16 -13.41
C PRO A 389 -17.99 -9.75 -12.85
N ILE A 390 -17.42 -9.65 -11.65
CA ILE A 390 -17.03 -8.38 -11.00
C ILE A 390 -15.92 -7.73 -11.85
N GLY A 391 -16.28 -7.08 -12.96
CA GLY A 391 -15.37 -6.23 -13.70
C GLY A 391 -14.88 -5.09 -12.80
N PRO A 392 -13.67 -4.55 -13.03
CA PRO A 392 -13.18 -3.43 -12.24
C PRO A 392 -14.24 -2.31 -12.29
N MET A 393 -14.70 -1.88 -11.11
CA MET A 393 -15.74 -0.86 -10.93
C MET A 393 -15.22 0.52 -11.35
N TYR A 394 -14.93 0.70 -12.63
CA TYR A 394 -14.77 2.01 -13.24
C TYR A 394 -16.17 2.54 -13.56
N PRO A 395 -16.43 3.85 -13.44
CA PRO A 395 -17.50 4.46 -14.23
C PRO A 395 -17.20 4.10 -15.69
N GLN A 396 -18.09 3.38 -16.36
CA GLN A 396 -17.90 2.92 -17.74
C GLN A 396 -17.40 4.04 -18.67
N ARG A 397 -17.89 5.26 -18.45
CA ARG A 397 -17.47 6.50 -19.10
C ARG A 397 -15.98 6.86 -18.91
N ALA A 398 -15.40 6.65 -17.72
CA ALA A 398 -13.99 6.93 -17.46
C ALA A 398 -13.07 5.96 -18.23
N ARG A 399 -13.47 4.68 -18.33
CA ARG A 399 -12.76 3.68 -19.14
C ARG A 399 -12.85 4.00 -20.63
N GLU A 400 -14.03 4.40 -21.12
CA GLU A 400 -14.20 4.85 -22.51
C GLU A 400 -13.33 6.08 -22.81
N LYS A 401 -13.30 7.07 -21.91
CA LYS A 401 -12.46 8.27 -22.05
C LYS A 401 -10.96 7.97 -21.96
N ALA A 402 -10.54 7.01 -21.14
CA ALA A 402 -9.15 6.55 -21.13
C ALA A 402 -8.76 5.84 -22.43
N LYS A 403 -9.67 5.06 -23.03
CA LYS A 403 -9.47 4.49 -24.38
C LYS A 403 -9.35 5.58 -25.44
N GLU A 404 -10.22 6.59 -25.42
CA GLU A 404 -10.11 7.76 -26.31
C GLU A 404 -8.76 8.48 -26.11
N TYR A 405 -8.33 8.67 -24.87
CA TYR A 405 -7.05 9.31 -24.56
C TYR A 405 -5.85 8.53 -25.10
N VAL A 406 -5.76 7.22 -24.83
CA VAL A 406 -4.68 6.37 -25.38
C VAL A 406 -4.71 6.37 -26.90
N LYS A 407 -5.90 6.25 -27.50
CA LYS A 407 -6.07 6.28 -28.95
C LYS A 407 -5.64 7.62 -29.56
N SER A 408 -5.82 8.74 -28.85
CA SER A 408 -5.38 10.08 -29.30
C SER A 408 -3.86 10.22 -29.32
N LEU A 409 -3.16 9.58 -28.39
CA LEU A 409 -1.69 9.52 -28.38
C LEU A 409 -1.16 8.63 -29.50
N ILE A 410 -1.80 7.48 -29.76
CA ILE A 410 -1.46 6.61 -30.89
C ILE A 410 -1.67 7.33 -32.22
N ALA A 411 -2.80 8.03 -32.39
CA ALA A 411 -3.08 8.83 -33.58
C ALA A 411 -2.04 9.94 -33.78
N LEU A 412 -1.60 10.59 -32.70
CA LEU A 412 -0.55 11.61 -32.74
C LEU A 412 0.79 11.03 -33.25
N LEU A 413 1.19 9.85 -32.80
CA LEU A 413 2.40 9.17 -33.26
C LEU A 413 2.28 8.65 -34.69
N LYS A 414 1.10 8.15 -35.08
CA LYS A 414 0.83 7.67 -36.45
C LYS A 414 0.89 8.80 -37.47
N LYS A 415 0.40 10.00 -37.11
CA LYS A 415 0.51 11.22 -37.95
C LYS A 415 1.97 11.62 -38.23
N GLU A 416 2.88 11.26 -37.35
CA GLU A 416 4.32 11.50 -37.48
C GLU A 416 5.08 10.29 -38.04
N GLU A 417 4.38 9.25 -38.52
CA GLU A 417 4.96 8.03 -39.10
C GLU A 417 5.89 7.26 -38.14
N LEU A 418 5.70 7.41 -36.82
CA LEU A 418 6.53 6.77 -35.78
C LEU A 418 6.03 5.39 -35.32
N LEU A 419 4.87 4.95 -35.84
CA LEU A 419 4.30 3.63 -35.57
C LEU A 419 4.16 2.88 -36.89
N SER A 420 4.68 1.66 -36.95
CA SER A 420 4.73 0.82 -38.14
C SER A 420 3.54 -0.14 -38.30
N SER A 421 2.72 -0.31 -37.26
CA SER A 421 1.66 -1.31 -37.18
C SER A 421 0.29 -0.65 -37.00
N ASP A 422 -0.64 -0.99 -37.90
CA ASP A 422 -2.08 -0.67 -37.78
C ASP A 422 -2.74 -1.51 -36.66
N ASP A 423 -2.09 -2.58 -36.19
CA ASP A 423 -2.64 -3.52 -35.20
C ASP A 423 -2.89 -2.87 -33.82
N LEU A 424 -2.14 -1.81 -33.46
CA LEU A 424 -2.37 -1.06 -32.21
C LEU A 424 -3.68 -0.26 -32.25
N VAL A 425 -4.07 0.21 -33.42
CA VAL A 425 -5.32 0.95 -33.66
C VAL A 425 -6.52 0.00 -33.67
N ASP A 426 -6.31 -1.20 -34.22
CA ASP A 426 -7.31 -2.26 -34.37
C ASP A 426 -7.34 -3.25 -33.20
N ALA A 427 -6.58 -2.99 -32.13
CA ALA A 427 -6.58 -3.79 -30.92
C ALA A 427 -8.01 -3.95 -30.37
N GLU A 428 -8.39 -5.17 -29.99
CA GLU A 428 -9.76 -5.51 -29.56
C GLU A 428 -10.29 -4.60 -28.44
N GLU A 429 -9.39 -4.13 -27.57
CA GLU A 429 -9.70 -3.20 -26.49
C GLU A 429 -10.09 -1.79 -26.98
N LEU A 430 -9.65 -1.38 -28.17
CA LEU A 430 -9.84 -0.05 -28.79
C LEU A 430 -10.79 -0.03 -30.00
N LYS A 431 -11.30 -1.19 -30.44
CA LYS A 431 -12.20 -1.35 -31.62
C LYS A 431 -13.50 -0.53 -31.56
N HIS A 432 -13.99 -0.19 -30.38
CA HIS A 432 -15.27 0.52 -30.19
C HIS A 432 -15.16 2.06 -30.25
N VAL A 433 -13.97 2.61 -30.47
CA VAL A 433 -13.76 4.06 -30.64
C VAL A 433 -13.48 4.32 -32.12
N SER A 434 -14.28 5.11 -32.84
CA SER A 434 -13.99 5.45 -34.24
C SER A 434 -12.73 6.33 -34.33
N ILE A 435 -11.85 6.06 -35.30
CA ILE A 435 -10.81 7.04 -35.69
C ILE A 435 -11.42 7.89 -36.78
N ASP A 436 -11.99 9.02 -36.39
CA ASP A 436 -12.36 10.06 -37.34
C ASP A 436 -11.15 10.96 -37.62
N VAL A 437 -11.19 11.66 -38.76
CA VAL A 437 -10.11 12.51 -39.30
C VAL A 437 -9.70 13.66 -38.34
N GLU A 438 -10.52 13.96 -37.33
CA GLU A 438 -10.24 14.92 -36.25
C GLU A 438 -10.46 14.30 -34.86
N MET A 439 -9.57 13.38 -34.47
CA MET A 439 -9.49 12.93 -33.07
C MET A 439 -9.27 14.14 -32.13
N PRO A 440 -10.01 14.24 -31.00
CA PRO A 440 -9.79 15.30 -30.02
C PRO A 440 -8.35 15.26 -29.48
N ARG A 441 -7.79 16.42 -29.13
CA ARG A 441 -6.44 16.46 -28.57
C ARG A 441 -6.43 15.72 -27.22
N PRO A 442 -5.34 15.01 -26.87
CA PRO A 442 -5.23 14.34 -25.58
C PRO A 442 -5.55 15.27 -24.39
N ALA A 443 -5.12 16.53 -24.50
CA ALA A 443 -5.41 17.59 -23.54
C ALA A 443 -6.91 17.85 -23.29
N ASP A 444 -7.73 17.80 -24.34
CA ASP A 444 -9.16 18.07 -24.24
C ASP A 444 -9.87 16.86 -23.58
N ILE A 445 -9.46 15.64 -23.92
CA ILE A 445 -9.99 14.39 -23.35
C ILE A 445 -9.65 14.29 -21.86
N ARG A 446 -8.39 14.57 -21.45
CA ARG A 446 -8.03 14.56 -20.02
C ARG A 446 -8.81 15.61 -19.24
N MET A 447 -9.09 16.79 -19.83
CA MET A 447 -9.82 17.86 -19.16
C MET A 447 -11.29 17.50 -18.99
N GLU A 448 -11.89 16.84 -19.98
CA GLU A 448 -13.23 16.26 -19.84
C GLU A 448 -13.25 15.22 -18.71
N LEU A 449 -12.25 14.33 -18.65
CA LEU A 449 -12.14 13.33 -17.59
C LEU A 449 -12.00 13.97 -16.21
N ILE A 450 -11.17 15.00 -16.08
CA ILE A 450 -11.01 15.81 -14.85
C ILE A 450 -12.35 16.44 -14.44
N ASN A 451 -13.11 16.99 -15.40
CA ASN A 451 -14.36 17.67 -15.13
C ASN A 451 -15.56 16.71 -14.93
N SER A 452 -15.42 15.42 -15.29
CA SER A 452 -16.47 14.41 -15.19
C SER A 452 -16.60 13.73 -13.80
N SER A 453 -15.94 14.27 -12.78
CA SER A 453 -15.87 13.68 -11.43
C SER A 453 -17.25 13.56 -10.77
N PRO A 454 -17.65 12.37 -10.28
CA PRO A 454 -18.89 12.20 -9.52
C PRO A 454 -18.82 13.01 -8.22
N GLY A 455 -19.73 13.96 -8.02
CA GLY A 455 -19.83 14.80 -6.81
C GLY A 455 -19.23 16.22 -6.91
N LEU A 456 -18.54 16.55 -8.01
CA LEU A 456 -18.10 17.93 -8.33
C LEU A 456 -19.08 18.68 -9.25
N GLU A 457 -20.18 18.02 -9.66
CA GLU A 457 -21.17 18.54 -10.62
C GLU A 457 -21.91 19.80 -10.09
N HIS A 458 -21.95 20.01 -8.76
CA HIS A 458 -22.51 21.23 -8.15
C HIS A 458 -21.55 22.43 -8.13
N LEU A 459 -20.28 22.25 -8.52
CA LEU A 459 -19.22 23.26 -8.40
C LEU A 459 -18.89 23.97 -9.73
N THR A 460 -19.53 23.58 -10.85
CA THR A 460 -19.31 24.20 -12.17
C THR A 460 -20.53 24.94 -12.73
N GLY A 461 -21.63 25.03 -11.97
CA GLY A 461 -22.89 25.61 -12.43
C GLY A 461 -23.30 26.88 -11.68
N SER A 462 -22.60 27.99 -11.90
CA SER A 462 -23.20 29.33 -11.76
C SER A 462 -23.28 30.00 -13.14
N HIS A 463 -24.05 29.40 -14.04
CA HIS A 463 -24.58 30.11 -15.20
C HIS A 463 -26.09 30.21 -15.03
N GLY A 464 -26.55 31.47 -15.01
CA GLY A 464 -27.90 31.87 -14.72
C GLY A 464 -28.92 31.18 -15.62
N HIS A 465 -30.03 30.80 -15.01
CA HIS A 465 -31.26 30.46 -15.70
C HIS A 465 -31.99 31.77 -16.01
N ASP A 466 -31.61 32.46 -17.10
CA ASP A 466 -32.49 33.42 -17.76
C ASP A 466 -33.25 32.69 -18.87
N SER A 467 -34.57 32.64 -18.73
CA SER A 467 -35.48 32.19 -19.78
C SER A 467 -35.61 33.27 -20.86
N PRO A 468 -35.63 32.93 -22.16
CA PRO A 468 -35.82 33.92 -23.22
C PRO A 468 -37.32 34.12 -23.47
N GLY A 469 -37.79 35.37 -23.41
CA GLY A 469 -39.12 35.74 -23.89
C GLY A 469 -39.50 37.19 -23.64
N GLY A 470 -39.27 38.06 -24.63
CA GLY A 470 -40.05 39.30 -24.84
C GLY A 470 -39.34 40.64 -24.59
N ILE A 471 -39.08 41.38 -25.68
CA ILE A 471 -38.82 42.84 -25.77
C ILE A 471 -40.20 43.50 -26.09
N PRO A 472 -40.61 44.71 -25.60
CA PRO A 472 -39.86 45.98 -25.67
C PRO A 472 -39.90 46.98 -24.49
N ASP A 473 -38.89 47.85 -24.53
CA ASP A 473 -38.59 49.16 -23.89
C ASP A 473 -39.75 50.21 -24.01
N PRO A 474 -39.68 51.49 -23.55
CA PRO A 474 -38.93 52.22 -22.49
C PRO A 474 -39.88 53.04 -21.56
N HIS A 475 -39.32 53.82 -20.62
CA HIS A 475 -39.90 54.89 -19.78
C HIS A 475 -40.18 54.55 -18.30
N ARG A 476 -39.20 54.85 -17.43
CA ARG A 476 -39.28 55.94 -16.42
C ARG A 476 -38.12 55.84 -15.42
N LEU A 477 -37.23 56.83 -15.48
CA LEU A 477 -36.50 57.38 -14.32
C LEU A 477 -37.51 57.89 -13.25
N PRO A 478 -37.13 58.25 -11.99
CA PRO A 478 -35.79 58.61 -11.45
C PRO A 478 -35.51 57.93 -10.08
N SER A 479 -34.51 58.21 -9.23
CA SER A 479 -33.62 59.36 -8.97
C SER A 479 -32.46 58.95 -8.03
N ALA A 480 -31.29 59.58 -8.24
CA ALA A 480 -30.35 60.23 -7.29
C ALA A 480 -30.11 59.63 -5.87
N ALA A 481 -28.92 59.68 -5.27
CA ALA A 481 -27.86 60.68 -5.36
C ALA A 481 -26.52 60.19 -4.77
N SER A 482 -25.44 60.85 -5.24
CA SER A 482 -24.22 61.30 -4.55
C SER A 482 -23.31 60.29 -3.83
N GLY A 483 -21.99 60.32 -4.01
CA GLY A 483 -21.17 61.33 -4.67
C GLY A 483 -19.68 61.07 -4.42
N ALA A 484 -18.86 61.91 -5.08
CA ALA A 484 -17.46 62.25 -4.82
C ALA A 484 -16.44 61.08 -4.88
N ASP A 485 -15.21 61.17 -5.39
CA ASP A 485 -14.36 62.14 -6.07
C ASP A 485 -13.16 61.25 -6.49
N GLY A 486 -12.51 61.31 -7.66
CA GLY A 486 -11.80 62.46 -8.24
C GLY A 486 -10.30 62.13 -8.26
N LEU A 487 -9.62 62.50 -9.37
CA LEU A 487 -8.16 62.46 -9.64
C LEU A 487 -7.63 61.12 -10.20
N GLY A 488 -7.14 60.99 -11.44
CA GLY A 488 -6.63 61.96 -12.42
C GLY A 488 -5.11 61.82 -12.60
N LEU A 489 -4.65 61.86 -13.87
CA LEU A 489 -3.26 61.79 -14.43
C LEU A 489 -2.98 60.43 -15.12
N LYS A 490 -3.10 60.24 -16.45
CA LYS A 490 -2.61 60.97 -17.65
C LYS A 490 -1.09 61.18 -17.69
N GLU A 491 -0.41 60.41 -18.55
CA GLU A 491 0.46 60.79 -19.70
C GLU A 491 1.46 59.65 -20.01
N LYS A 492 1.41 59.01 -21.21
CA LYS A 492 2.07 59.37 -22.51
C LYS A 492 3.60 59.20 -22.42
N PHE A 493 4.39 58.61 -23.33
CA PHE A 493 4.37 58.10 -24.72
C PHE A 493 5.50 57.02 -24.77
N GLY A 494 5.42 55.96 -25.57
CA GLY A 494 5.92 55.90 -26.95
C GLY A 494 6.81 54.65 -27.08
N ALA A 495 6.36 53.65 -27.82
CA ALA A 495 6.88 53.21 -29.13
C ALA A 495 8.01 52.15 -29.01
N ASP A 496 7.78 51.05 -29.76
CA ASP A 496 8.69 49.95 -30.11
C ASP A 496 8.69 48.73 -29.17
N ASP A 497 7.86 47.71 -29.48
CA ASP A 497 8.36 46.35 -29.73
C ASP A 497 7.26 45.39 -30.28
N GLU A 498 7.35 45.08 -31.57
CA GLU A 498 6.57 44.04 -32.28
C GLU A 498 7.15 42.64 -31.97
N ALA A 499 7.35 42.31 -30.69
CA ALA A 499 7.95 41.04 -30.23
C ALA A 499 7.24 40.37 -29.03
N SER A 500 6.12 40.91 -28.54
CA SER A 500 5.43 40.40 -27.32
C SER A 500 4.06 39.73 -27.53
N ARG A 501 3.71 39.30 -28.75
CA ARG A 501 2.40 38.68 -29.02
C ARG A 501 2.27 37.16 -28.75
N ILE A 502 3.31 36.48 -28.24
CA ILE A 502 3.24 35.04 -27.86
C ILE A 502 3.54 34.82 -26.36
N GLY A 503 3.04 35.70 -25.49
CA GLY A 503 3.25 35.60 -24.03
C GLY A 503 2.05 35.92 -23.12
N ALA A 504 0.89 36.26 -23.68
CA ALA A 504 -0.18 36.95 -22.95
C ALA A 504 -1.50 36.16 -22.80
N LEU A 505 -1.43 34.84 -22.56
CA LEU A 505 -2.61 34.04 -22.15
C LEU A 505 -2.44 33.32 -20.79
N GLY A 506 -1.31 33.51 -20.10
CA GLY A 506 -1.01 32.83 -18.83
C GLY A 506 -1.02 33.70 -17.56
N ARG A 507 -1.22 35.01 -17.65
CA ARG A 507 -1.11 35.92 -16.49
C ARG A 507 -2.27 36.90 -16.39
N ARG A 508 -3.43 36.41 -15.98
CA ARG A 508 -4.48 37.26 -15.38
C ARG A 508 -5.39 36.43 -14.46
N MET A 509 -4.89 36.11 -13.28
CA MET A 509 -5.66 35.85 -12.04
C MET A 509 -4.65 35.63 -10.91
N GLY A 510 -4.28 36.70 -10.21
CA GLY A 510 -3.29 36.62 -9.13
C GLY A 510 -2.83 37.98 -8.64
N ALA A 511 -3.76 38.82 -8.17
CA ALA A 511 -3.46 39.91 -7.25
C ALA A 511 -4.79 40.43 -6.66
N GLY A 512 -4.99 40.23 -5.35
CA GLY A 512 -6.06 40.90 -4.60
C GLY A 512 -6.61 40.07 -3.44
N GLY A 513 -6.28 40.47 -2.20
CA GLY A 513 -7.14 40.29 -1.03
C GLY A 513 -6.69 39.24 -0.01
N GLY A 514 -6.01 39.70 1.05
CA GLY A 514 -6.05 39.01 2.35
C GLY A 514 -7.40 39.24 3.04
N GLY A 515 -7.97 38.17 3.60
CA GLY A 515 -9.25 38.14 4.34
C GLY A 515 -9.70 36.69 4.59
N PRO A 516 -10.45 36.37 5.66
CA PRO A 516 -10.15 35.25 6.55
C PRO A 516 -10.48 33.85 6.01
N ALA A 517 -9.58 32.92 6.33
CA ALA A 517 -9.72 31.49 6.10
C ALA A 517 -10.83 30.88 6.97
N ALA A 518 -11.83 30.23 6.37
CA ALA A 518 -12.62 29.19 7.05
C ALA A 518 -13.48 28.28 6.15
N ALA A 519 -13.89 28.67 4.93
CA ALA A 519 -14.90 27.91 4.18
C ALA A 519 -14.43 27.19 2.89
N GLY A 520 -13.37 27.63 2.20
CA GLY A 520 -12.99 27.11 0.87
C GLY A 520 -11.90 26.01 0.82
N GLY A 521 -11.36 25.58 1.96
CA GLY A 521 -10.15 24.73 2.00
C GLY A 521 -10.37 23.26 1.60
N ARG A 522 -11.53 22.67 1.94
CA ARG A 522 -11.78 21.24 1.68
C ARG A 522 -12.08 20.93 0.21
N GLU A 523 -12.77 21.83 -0.48
CA GLU A 523 -13.21 21.66 -1.88
C GLU A 523 -12.04 21.76 -2.87
N GLY A 524 -11.15 22.74 -2.68
CA GLY A 524 -9.92 22.87 -3.49
C GLY A 524 -9.00 21.67 -3.33
N ARG A 525 -8.88 21.14 -2.12
CA ARG A 525 -8.11 19.93 -1.82
C ARG A 525 -8.64 18.70 -2.57
N ALA A 526 -9.95 18.42 -2.47
CA ALA A 526 -10.57 17.28 -3.14
C ALA A 526 -10.38 17.33 -4.66
N ARG A 527 -10.52 18.52 -5.27
CA ARG A 527 -10.27 18.71 -6.72
C ARG A 527 -8.81 18.45 -7.09
N ASN A 528 -7.85 18.94 -6.32
CA ASN A 528 -6.43 18.70 -6.60
C ASN A 528 -6.05 17.23 -6.42
N GLU A 529 -6.64 16.53 -5.45
CA GLU A 529 -6.44 15.08 -5.26
C GLU A 529 -7.06 14.29 -6.41
N TRP A 530 -8.22 14.71 -6.93
CA TRP A 530 -8.85 14.12 -8.12
C TRP A 530 -7.98 14.22 -9.37
N ILE A 531 -7.37 15.38 -9.64
CA ILE A 531 -6.51 15.54 -10.83
C ILE A 531 -5.30 14.60 -10.77
N MET A 532 -4.69 14.43 -9.60
CA MET A 532 -3.60 13.49 -9.39
C MET A 532 -4.02 12.04 -9.67
N ARG A 533 -5.23 11.67 -9.26
CA ARG A 533 -5.81 10.33 -9.51
C ARG A 533 -6.03 10.09 -11.01
N VAL A 534 -6.55 11.08 -11.74
CA VAL A 534 -6.71 11.01 -13.19
C VAL A 534 -5.35 10.82 -13.89
N ALA A 535 -4.33 11.56 -13.48
CA ALA A 535 -2.98 11.42 -14.05
C ALA A 535 -2.40 10.00 -13.84
N ARG A 536 -2.56 9.42 -12.64
CA ARG A 536 -2.14 8.04 -12.36
C ARG A 536 -2.91 7.03 -13.19
N TYR A 537 -4.24 7.14 -13.25
CA TYR A 537 -5.06 6.21 -14.04
C TYR A 537 -4.75 6.24 -15.54
N LEU A 538 -4.47 7.42 -16.10
CA LEU A 538 -4.06 7.54 -17.50
C LEU A 538 -2.65 6.98 -17.71
N ALA A 539 -1.74 7.15 -16.75
CA ALA A 539 -0.40 6.54 -16.80
C ALA A 539 -0.48 5.01 -16.78
N PHE A 540 -1.33 4.43 -15.93
CA PHE A 540 -1.64 3.00 -15.93
C PHE A 540 -2.20 2.51 -17.25
N SER A 541 -3.19 3.25 -17.78
CA SER A 541 -3.86 2.89 -19.04
C SER A 541 -2.87 2.79 -20.20
N ILE A 542 -1.82 3.62 -20.18
CA ILE A 542 -0.70 3.57 -21.13
C ILE A 542 0.30 2.45 -20.75
N ASP A 543 0.68 2.31 -19.49
CA ASP A 543 1.81 1.48 -19.07
C ASP A 543 1.39 0.15 -18.41
N GLY A 544 0.92 -0.80 -19.23
CA GLY A 544 0.51 -2.14 -18.81
C GLY A 544 -0.99 -2.32 -18.53
N GLY A 545 -1.81 -1.29 -18.74
CA GLY A 545 -3.25 -1.31 -18.51
C GLY A 545 -4.08 -1.73 -19.73
N LEU A 546 -4.23 -0.85 -20.73
CA LEU A 546 -5.14 -1.08 -21.86
C LEU A 546 -4.55 -1.93 -22.99
N LEU A 547 -3.26 -1.77 -23.29
CA LEU A 547 -2.57 -2.43 -24.42
C LEU A 547 -1.39 -3.31 -23.97
N GLY A 548 -1.28 -3.58 -22.67
CA GLY A 548 -0.20 -4.38 -22.10
C GLY A 548 1.19 -3.84 -22.44
N ALA A 549 2.04 -4.70 -23.02
CA ALA A 549 3.40 -4.37 -23.43
C ALA A 549 3.51 -3.77 -24.85
N SER A 550 2.43 -3.81 -25.63
CA SER A 550 2.45 -3.38 -27.05
C SER A 550 2.54 -1.86 -27.21
N PHE A 551 2.08 -1.11 -26.22
CA PHE A 551 2.18 0.34 -26.14
C PHE A 551 2.45 0.74 -24.71
N THR A 552 3.51 1.52 -24.46
CA THR A 552 3.96 1.86 -23.09
C THR A 552 4.43 3.31 -23.01
N LEU A 553 4.74 3.77 -21.79
CA LEU A 553 5.36 5.08 -21.59
C LEU A 553 6.75 5.16 -22.26
N ALA A 554 7.45 4.03 -22.41
CA ALA A 554 8.71 3.97 -23.14
C ALA A 554 8.52 4.32 -24.63
N THR A 555 7.46 3.82 -25.26
CA THR A 555 7.09 4.17 -26.64
C THR A 555 6.90 5.67 -26.82
N LEU A 556 6.20 6.32 -25.88
CA LEU A 556 6.02 7.78 -25.88
C LEU A 556 7.36 8.52 -25.69
N GLY A 557 8.20 8.05 -24.76
CA GLY A 557 9.52 8.63 -24.51
C GLY A 557 10.48 8.48 -25.70
N GLN A 558 10.35 7.43 -26.49
CA GLN A 558 11.15 7.19 -27.69
C GLN A 558 10.81 8.17 -28.83
N ALA A 559 9.54 8.53 -28.96
CA ALA A 559 9.06 9.48 -29.97
C ALA A 559 9.54 10.93 -29.75
N LEU A 560 9.83 11.31 -28.51
CA LEU A 560 10.41 12.62 -28.22
C LEU A 560 11.69 12.83 -29.02
N THR A 561 11.89 14.06 -29.53
CA THR A 561 13.00 14.51 -30.41
C THR A 561 12.93 14.09 -31.89
N VAL A 562 12.05 13.15 -32.26
CA VAL A 562 11.85 12.73 -33.67
C VAL A 562 10.63 13.41 -34.31
N MET A 563 9.66 13.82 -33.49
CA MET A 563 8.42 14.49 -33.93
C MET A 563 8.62 15.95 -34.33
N LYS A 564 7.69 16.48 -35.11
CA LYS A 564 7.57 17.93 -35.35
C LYS A 564 7.42 18.72 -34.04
N PRO A 565 7.99 19.94 -33.95
CA PRO A 565 8.02 20.72 -32.69
C PRO A 565 6.65 20.94 -32.03
N GLU A 566 5.60 21.14 -32.83
CA GLU A 566 4.24 21.36 -32.32
C GLU A 566 3.68 20.11 -31.62
N ASN A 567 3.84 18.93 -32.24
CA ASN A 567 3.37 17.65 -31.70
C ASN A 567 4.26 17.16 -30.55
N GLU A 568 5.57 17.45 -30.63
CA GLU A 568 6.50 17.23 -29.52
C GLU A 568 6.08 18.03 -28.27
N GLN A 569 5.69 19.30 -28.43
CA GLN A 569 5.24 20.12 -27.30
C GLN A 569 3.95 19.60 -26.66
N ILE A 570 3.03 19.07 -27.46
CA ILE A 570 1.82 18.39 -26.96
C ILE A 570 2.24 17.16 -26.13
N LEU A 571 3.08 16.28 -26.69
CA LEU A 571 3.52 15.08 -26.00
C LEU A 571 4.29 15.39 -24.70
N LYS A 572 5.16 16.40 -24.71
CA LYS A 572 5.84 16.89 -23.49
C LYS A 572 4.84 17.30 -22.42
N THR A 573 3.81 18.04 -22.79
CA THR A 573 2.77 18.50 -21.86
C THR A 573 1.99 17.33 -21.26
N GLU A 574 1.67 16.29 -22.05
CA GLU A 574 1.02 15.08 -21.55
C GLU A 574 1.94 14.29 -20.62
N LEU A 575 3.21 14.11 -20.97
CA LEU A 575 4.19 13.41 -20.14
C LEU A 575 4.38 14.10 -18.78
N GLU A 576 4.46 15.43 -18.75
CA GLU A 576 4.53 16.22 -17.52
C GLU A 576 3.23 16.13 -16.70
N PHE A 577 2.07 16.06 -17.38
CA PHE A 577 0.79 15.82 -16.72
C PHE A 577 0.74 14.44 -16.04
N LEU A 578 1.18 13.38 -16.72
CA LEU A 578 1.22 12.01 -16.20
C LEU A 578 2.22 11.85 -15.05
N LEU A 579 3.37 12.53 -15.14
CA LEU A 579 4.34 12.62 -14.05
C LEU A 579 3.76 13.35 -12.83
N HIS A 580 2.88 14.32 -13.06
CA HIS A 580 2.08 15.01 -12.06
C HIS A 580 2.90 15.56 -10.89
N VAL A 581 3.92 16.36 -11.20
CA VAL A 581 4.72 17.04 -10.18
C VAL A 581 3.89 18.08 -9.44
N ARG A 582 3.74 17.95 -8.13
CA ARG A 582 2.92 18.87 -7.32
C ARG A 582 3.51 19.14 -5.94
N PRO A 583 3.27 20.30 -5.31
CA PRO A 583 3.55 20.49 -3.89
C PRO A 583 2.74 19.50 -3.02
N LYS A 584 3.31 19.11 -1.88
CA LYS A 584 2.63 18.27 -0.86
C LYS A 584 1.44 18.95 -0.21
N ASP A 585 1.44 20.29 -0.17
CA ASP A 585 0.28 21.07 0.26
C ASP A 585 -0.86 20.93 -0.74
N THR A 586 -1.86 20.12 -0.39
CA THR A 586 -2.97 19.79 -1.28
C THR A 586 -4.01 20.90 -1.43
N ASN A 587 -3.91 21.96 -0.64
CA ASN A 587 -4.78 23.13 -0.73
C ASN A 587 -4.39 24.08 -1.87
N ARG A 588 -3.15 24.00 -2.35
CA ARG A 588 -2.67 24.82 -3.48
C ARG A 588 -3.19 24.27 -4.79
N LYS A 589 -3.81 25.13 -5.59
CA LYS A 589 -4.22 24.81 -6.96
C LYS A 589 -3.02 24.23 -7.73
N TRP A 590 -3.20 23.03 -8.26
CA TRP A 590 -2.18 22.40 -9.08
C TRP A 590 -2.17 22.97 -10.51
N VAL A 591 -0.97 23.11 -11.05
CA VAL A 591 -0.71 23.48 -12.45
C VAL A 591 0.41 22.58 -12.94
N ILE A 592 0.36 22.18 -14.22
CA ILE A 592 1.44 21.42 -14.85
C ILE A 592 2.74 22.23 -14.70
N GLN A 593 3.71 21.65 -14.01
CA GLN A 593 5.02 22.21 -13.78
C GLN A 593 6.05 21.31 -14.47
N PRO A 594 6.89 21.85 -15.37
CA PRO A 594 7.96 21.06 -15.97
C PRO A 594 8.88 20.48 -14.89
N ILE A 595 9.17 19.18 -14.96
CA ILE A 595 10.01 18.49 -13.98
C ILE A 595 11.35 19.19 -13.79
N MET A 596 11.95 19.66 -14.89
CA MET A 596 13.23 20.37 -14.86
C MET A 596 13.21 21.67 -14.08
N GLN A 597 12.06 22.35 -14.03
CA GLN A 597 11.90 23.53 -13.19
C GLN A 597 11.74 23.15 -11.72
N ALA A 598 11.00 22.07 -11.44
CA ALA A 598 10.77 21.59 -10.08
C ALA A 598 12.06 21.07 -9.42
N LEU A 599 12.92 20.43 -10.21
CA LEU A 599 14.21 19.88 -9.80
C LEU A 599 15.25 20.94 -9.42
N ARG A 600 15.06 22.21 -9.81
CA ARG A 600 15.90 23.32 -9.32
C ARG A 600 15.76 23.54 -7.82
N ASN A 601 14.72 23.00 -7.19
CA ASN A 601 14.54 23.06 -5.75
C ASN A 601 15.32 21.90 -5.07
N PRO A 602 16.35 22.18 -4.25
CA PRO A 602 17.11 21.14 -3.57
C PRO A 602 16.27 20.34 -2.55
N LYS A 603 15.11 20.86 -2.14
CA LYS A 603 14.13 20.16 -1.29
C LYS A 603 12.97 19.56 -2.10
N PHE A 604 13.17 19.31 -3.40
CA PHE A 604 12.13 18.84 -4.30
C PHE A 604 11.37 17.63 -3.74
N THR A 605 12.09 16.57 -3.36
CA THR A 605 11.52 15.31 -2.84
C THR A 605 10.86 15.45 -1.45
N GLU A 606 11.25 16.47 -0.68
CA GLU A 606 10.64 16.79 0.61
C GLU A 606 9.35 17.60 0.44
N THR A 607 9.29 18.45 -0.59
CA THR A 607 8.23 19.46 -0.78
C THR A 607 7.19 19.08 -1.83
N HIS A 608 7.51 18.14 -2.71
CA HIS A 608 6.66 17.72 -3.82
C HIS A 608 6.30 16.24 -3.75
N ASN A 609 5.18 15.90 -4.38
CA ASN A 609 4.76 14.56 -4.77
C ASN A 609 4.79 14.46 -6.29
N PHE A 610 5.01 13.26 -6.81
CA PHE A 610 4.99 12.94 -8.24
C PHE A 610 4.62 11.47 -8.44
N ASN A 611 4.35 11.07 -9.67
CA ASN A 611 4.12 9.67 -10.03
C ASN A 611 5.47 8.95 -10.18
N GLU A 612 5.87 8.19 -9.14
CA GLU A 612 7.16 7.50 -9.12
C GLU A 612 7.36 6.58 -10.32
N ARG A 613 6.33 5.82 -10.73
CA ARG A 613 6.44 4.88 -11.86
C ARG A 613 6.73 5.60 -13.17
N VAL A 614 6.06 6.74 -13.41
CA VAL A 614 6.32 7.55 -14.60
C VAL A 614 7.75 8.08 -14.57
N LEU A 615 8.20 8.57 -13.41
CA LEU A 615 9.58 9.05 -13.26
C LEU A 615 10.61 7.91 -13.42
N THR A 616 10.29 6.69 -12.96
CA THR A 616 11.13 5.50 -13.16
C THR A 616 11.33 5.24 -14.65
N VAL A 617 10.24 5.20 -15.43
CA VAL A 617 10.33 5.05 -16.89
C VAL A 617 11.10 6.21 -17.50
N PHE A 618 10.92 7.44 -16.99
CA PHE A 618 11.64 8.59 -17.53
C PHE A 618 13.16 8.51 -17.30
N LEU A 619 13.59 7.90 -16.20
CA LEU A 619 15.00 7.64 -15.90
C LEU A 619 15.55 6.49 -16.73
N GLU A 620 14.83 5.36 -16.80
CA GLU A 620 15.28 4.15 -17.49
C GLU A 620 15.34 4.35 -19.02
N GLU A 621 14.37 5.07 -19.60
CA GLU A 621 14.27 5.34 -21.05
C GLU A 621 14.93 6.67 -21.48
N LYS A 622 15.70 7.31 -20.59
CA LYS A 622 16.38 8.59 -20.85
C LYS A 622 15.44 9.70 -21.34
N VAL A 623 14.18 9.68 -20.91
CA VAL A 623 13.19 10.71 -21.25
C VAL A 623 13.61 12.04 -20.64
N LEU A 624 14.19 12.05 -19.44
CA LEU A 624 14.70 13.28 -18.82
C LEU A 624 15.81 13.96 -19.65
N ASP A 625 16.64 13.16 -20.33
CA ASP A 625 17.65 13.68 -21.26
C ASP A 625 16.97 14.32 -22.48
N LYS A 626 15.91 13.68 -23.02
CA LYS A 626 15.16 14.19 -24.18
C LYS A 626 14.29 15.41 -23.88
N LEU A 627 13.78 15.53 -22.65
CA LEU A 627 13.08 16.72 -22.16
C LEU A 627 14.05 17.91 -22.00
N GLN A 628 15.35 17.65 -21.95
CA GLN A 628 16.40 18.65 -21.83
C GLN A 628 17.22 18.73 -23.11
N ALA A 629 16.94 19.73 -23.95
CA ALA A 629 17.67 19.85 -25.20
C ALA A 629 19.22 19.97 -25.07
N ARG A 630 19.83 20.24 -23.88
CA ARG A 630 21.27 20.61 -23.78
C ARG A 630 22.14 20.30 -22.53
N ASN A 631 21.67 19.82 -21.37
CA ASN A 631 22.54 19.73 -20.16
C ASN A 631 22.50 18.36 -19.42
N SER A 632 23.62 17.62 -19.44
CA SER A 632 23.76 16.29 -18.82
C SER A 632 23.87 16.31 -17.29
N SER A 633 24.34 17.41 -16.70
CA SER A 633 24.65 17.54 -15.27
C SER A 633 23.42 17.48 -14.35
N GLN A 634 22.25 17.92 -14.82
CA GLN A 634 21.04 17.98 -13.99
C GLN A 634 20.45 16.60 -13.70
N VAL A 635 20.65 15.60 -14.58
CA VAL A 635 20.17 14.23 -14.31
C VAL A 635 20.93 13.59 -13.16
N MET A 636 22.21 13.92 -12.98
CA MET A 636 23.00 13.46 -11.83
C MET A 636 22.48 14.06 -10.53
N ASP A 637 22.10 15.35 -10.54
CA ASP A 637 21.46 16.00 -9.40
C ASP A 637 20.12 15.32 -9.04
N VAL A 638 19.34 14.92 -10.04
CA VAL A 638 18.09 14.15 -9.83
C VAL A 638 18.38 12.82 -9.16
N MET A 639 19.33 12.04 -9.69
CA MET A 639 19.71 10.75 -9.12
C MET A 639 20.16 10.91 -7.66
N ARG A 640 20.98 11.93 -7.37
CA ARG A 640 21.40 12.26 -6.01
C ARG A 640 20.22 12.59 -5.10
N LEU A 641 19.31 13.48 -5.53
CA LEU A 641 18.13 13.87 -4.75
C LEU A 641 17.20 12.69 -4.46
N LEU A 642 17.01 11.79 -5.43
CA LEU A 642 16.16 10.62 -5.28
C LEU A 642 16.75 9.57 -4.32
N LEU A 643 18.06 9.30 -4.40
CA LEU A 643 18.74 8.35 -3.50
C LEU A 643 18.71 8.81 -2.04
N LEU A 644 18.95 10.11 -1.81
CA LEU A 644 18.98 10.71 -0.47
C LEU A 644 17.59 10.89 0.15
N SER A 645 16.54 10.93 -0.66
CA SER A 645 15.20 11.21 -0.15
C SER A 645 14.63 10.06 0.69
N PRO A 646 14.11 10.33 1.91
CA PRO A 646 13.37 9.32 2.67
C PRO A 646 11.96 9.06 2.11
N SER A 647 11.40 9.98 1.31
CA SER A 647 10.05 9.87 0.75
C SER A 647 9.97 9.00 -0.50
N VAL A 648 11.11 8.64 -1.10
CA VAL A 648 11.18 7.87 -2.35
C VAL A 648 11.21 6.37 -2.05
N SER A 649 10.42 5.59 -2.77
CA SER A 649 10.34 4.13 -2.54
C SER A 649 11.67 3.40 -2.77
N PRO A 650 11.90 2.25 -2.10
CA PRO A 650 13.06 1.39 -2.36
C PRO A 650 13.16 0.91 -3.81
N SER A 651 12.02 0.70 -4.48
CA SER A 651 11.96 0.26 -5.89
C SER A 651 12.52 1.34 -6.82
N MET A 652 12.10 2.60 -6.63
CA MET A 652 12.62 3.74 -7.40
C MET A 652 14.12 3.96 -7.15
N LYS A 653 14.57 3.85 -5.89
CA LYS A 653 16.01 3.89 -5.58
C LYS A 653 16.79 2.77 -6.28
N ALA A 654 16.22 1.57 -6.38
CA ALA A 654 16.84 0.48 -7.13
C ALA A 654 16.93 0.78 -8.63
N SER A 655 15.92 1.39 -9.23
CA SER A 655 15.98 1.89 -10.62
C SER A 655 17.10 2.92 -10.81
N VAL A 656 17.25 3.86 -9.88
CA VAL A 656 18.37 4.83 -9.91
C VAL A 656 19.72 4.12 -9.80
N CYS A 657 19.86 3.13 -8.92
CA CYS A 657 21.10 2.33 -8.82
C CYS A 657 21.38 1.53 -10.10
N ARG A 658 20.36 0.95 -10.76
CA ARG A 658 20.52 0.26 -12.04
C ARG A 658 20.95 1.22 -13.15
N LEU A 659 20.37 2.42 -13.22
CA LEU A 659 20.80 3.44 -14.16
C LEU A 659 22.26 3.84 -13.94
N ALA A 660 22.67 4.00 -12.67
CA ALA A 660 24.06 4.25 -12.30
C ALA A 660 24.98 3.11 -12.77
N LEU A 661 24.56 1.85 -12.57
CA LEU A 661 25.29 0.66 -13.00
C LEU A 661 25.53 0.63 -14.53
N VAL A 662 24.48 0.89 -15.31
CA VAL A 662 24.55 0.91 -16.80
C VAL A 662 25.43 2.05 -17.29
N LYS A 663 25.29 3.26 -16.72
CA LYS A 663 26.14 4.40 -17.08
C LYS A 663 27.62 4.15 -16.75
N ALA A 664 27.93 3.43 -15.68
CA ALA A 664 29.29 3.03 -15.33
C ALA A 664 29.92 2.07 -16.36
N GLN A 665 29.14 1.11 -16.87
CA GLN A 665 29.62 0.13 -17.86
C GLN A 665 29.88 0.76 -19.24
N ALA A 666 29.01 1.69 -19.66
CA ALA A 666 29.18 2.42 -20.92
C ALA A 666 30.46 3.29 -20.93
N GLY A 667 30.84 3.88 -19.79
CA GLY A 667 32.09 4.63 -19.64
C GLY A 667 33.35 3.76 -19.72
N ALA A 668 33.28 2.51 -19.23
CA ALA A 668 34.42 1.58 -19.25
C ALA A 668 34.69 0.95 -20.63
N ALA A 669 33.64 0.75 -21.45
CA ALA A 669 33.76 0.15 -22.78
C ALA A 669 34.42 1.07 -23.83
N GLY A 670 34.46 2.39 -23.59
CA GLY A 670 35.12 3.36 -24.47
C GLY A 670 36.65 3.38 -24.41
N GLY A 671 37.27 2.63 -23.48
CA GLY A 671 38.69 2.73 -23.14
C GLY A 671 39.59 1.54 -23.53
N GLY A 672 39.10 0.52 -24.22
CA GLY A 672 39.90 -0.66 -24.53
C GLY A 672 39.51 -1.38 -25.81
N GLY A 673 40.32 -1.25 -26.85
CA GLY A 673 40.21 -2.06 -28.06
C GLY A 673 40.49 -3.54 -27.77
N GLY A 674 39.58 -4.42 -28.21
CA GLY A 674 39.79 -5.87 -28.16
C GLY A 674 38.51 -6.71 -28.21
N GLY A 675 37.87 -6.75 -29.39
CA GLY A 675 37.03 -7.82 -29.97
C GLY A 675 36.17 -8.74 -29.08
N GLY A 676 34.84 -8.64 -29.26
CA GLY A 676 33.91 -9.71 -28.88
C GLY A 676 32.41 -9.38 -28.94
N GLY A 677 31.85 -9.22 -30.14
CA GLY A 677 30.50 -9.71 -30.50
C GLY A 677 29.23 -9.03 -29.93
N ASP A 678 28.76 -8.03 -30.67
CA ASP A 678 27.40 -7.94 -31.25
C ASP A 678 26.15 -8.05 -30.34
N LEU A 679 25.59 -6.88 -29.97
CA LEU A 679 24.15 -6.58 -29.93
C LEU A 679 24.00 -5.09 -29.57
N LEU A 680 23.33 -4.31 -30.42
CA LEU A 680 23.11 -2.85 -30.37
C LEU A 680 24.12 -2.00 -31.17
N SER A 681 24.25 -2.29 -32.46
CA SER A 681 24.57 -1.26 -33.44
C SER A 681 23.27 -0.79 -34.10
N GLY A 682 22.90 0.46 -33.88
CA GLY A 682 21.70 1.04 -34.46
C GLY A 682 21.43 2.45 -33.96
N VAL A 683 21.70 3.41 -34.84
CA VAL A 683 21.38 4.84 -34.81
C VAL A 683 22.48 5.77 -34.28
N ASP A 684 22.97 6.55 -35.24
CA ASP A 684 24.04 7.54 -35.21
C ASP A 684 23.86 8.69 -34.20
N GLY A 685 25.01 9.22 -33.76
CA GLY A 685 25.18 10.65 -33.54
C GLY A 685 25.00 11.18 -32.11
N VAL A 686 25.85 10.77 -31.17
CA VAL A 686 26.08 11.57 -29.95
C VAL A 686 27.55 11.99 -29.88
N ARG A 687 27.73 13.31 -29.89
CA ARG A 687 28.99 14.05 -29.82
C ARG A 687 29.82 13.61 -28.61
N GLN A 688 31.12 13.45 -28.83
CA GLN A 688 32.15 13.48 -27.78
C GLN A 688 32.02 14.79 -26.97
N GLY A 689 32.10 14.69 -25.63
CA GLY A 689 32.35 15.84 -24.76
C GLY A 689 31.39 15.99 -23.60
N GLU A 690 31.63 15.24 -22.52
CA GLU A 690 31.51 15.61 -21.09
C GLU A 690 31.69 14.30 -20.29
N GLU A 691 32.88 14.09 -19.73
CA GLU A 691 33.09 13.01 -18.75
C GLU A 691 32.19 13.29 -17.54
N MET A 692 31.12 12.50 -17.38
CA MET A 692 30.23 12.62 -16.22
C MET A 692 31.03 12.35 -14.94
N ASN A 693 31.08 13.32 -14.03
CA ASN A 693 31.75 13.15 -12.74
C ASN A 693 30.86 12.33 -11.78
N PHE A 694 31.15 11.05 -11.64
CA PHE A 694 30.41 10.13 -10.75
C PHE A 694 30.76 10.29 -9.26
N VAL A 695 31.74 11.14 -8.91
CA VAL A 695 32.19 11.33 -7.51
C VAL A 695 31.04 11.80 -6.62
N ASP A 696 30.15 12.63 -7.14
CA ASP A 696 29.00 13.17 -6.41
C ASP A 696 27.93 12.13 -6.05
N LEU A 697 27.94 10.95 -6.69
CA LEU A 697 27.04 9.84 -6.35
C LEU A 697 27.61 8.91 -5.27
N VAL A 698 28.90 9.02 -4.93
CA VAL A 698 29.52 8.15 -3.92
C VAL A 698 28.85 8.29 -2.54
N PRO A 699 28.66 9.50 -1.97
CA PRO A 699 28.02 9.63 -0.66
C PRO A 699 26.56 9.13 -0.64
N PRO A 700 25.68 9.50 -1.59
CA PRO A 700 24.31 8.97 -1.66
C PRO A 700 24.25 7.44 -1.77
N LEU A 701 25.10 6.82 -2.59
CA LEU A 701 25.13 5.37 -2.75
C LEU A 701 25.60 4.68 -1.46
N LEU A 702 26.62 5.19 -0.78
CA LEU A 702 27.05 4.65 0.52
C LEU A 702 25.97 4.80 1.60
N GLN A 703 25.20 5.90 1.59
CA GLN A 703 24.05 6.05 2.48
C GLN A 703 22.95 5.02 2.18
N VAL A 704 22.70 4.72 0.91
CA VAL A 704 21.75 3.69 0.50
C VAL A 704 22.19 2.31 0.97
N VAL A 705 23.49 1.99 0.91
CA VAL A 705 24.03 0.74 1.46
C VAL A 705 23.76 0.62 2.97
N ARG A 706 23.86 1.73 3.72
CA ARG A 706 23.56 1.77 5.16
C ARG A 706 22.07 1.67 5.51
N SER A 707 21.16 1.84 4.54
CA SER A 707 19.71 1.97 4.80
C SER A 707 18.97 0.64 5.11
N GLY A 708 19.68 -0.50 5.10
CA GLY A 708 19.21 -1.77 5.67
C GLY A 708 18.45 -2.72 4.72
N ALA A 709 18.01 -2.26 3.55
CA ALA A 709 17.40 -3.14 2.55
C ALA A 709 18.47 -3.86 1.71
N SER A 710 18.70 -5.16 1.97
CA SER A 710 19.82 -5.91 1.37
C SER A 710 19.86 -5.89 -0.16
N PHE A 711 18.72 -6.04 -0.83
CA PHE A 711 18.67 -6.00 -2.30
C PHE A 711 19.12 -4.64 -2.86
N LEU A 712 18.73 -3.55 -2.19
CA LEU A 712 19.05 -2.19 -2.59
C LEU A 712 20.52 -1.87 -2.31
N ALA A 713 21.03 -2.34 -1.16
CA ALA A 713 22.45 -2.28 -0.83
C ALA A 713 23.30 -3.02 -1.88
N THR A 714 22.86 -4.21 -2.33
CA THR A 714 23.53 -4.97 -3.39
C THR A 714 23.64 -4.16 -4.69
N TYR A 715 22.56 -3.55 -5.16
CA TYR A 715 22.61 -2.70 -6.37
C TYR A 715 23.50 -1.48 -6.20
N ALA A 716 23.47 -0.82 -5.03
CA ALA A 716 24.32 0.32 -4.75
C ALA A 716 25.80 -0.05 -4.72
N ILE A 717 26.18 -1.16 -4.07
CA ILE A 717 27.55 -1.65 -4.06
C ILE A 717 27.99 -2.06 -5.48
N ALA A 718 27.14 -2.73 -6.24
CA ALA A 718 27.45 -3.09 -7.63
C ALA A 718 27.77 -1.85 -8.50
N ALA A 719 27.00 -0.77 -8.34
CA ALA A 719 27.29 0.49 -9.01
C ALA A 719 28.65 1.06 -8.58
N LEU A 720 28.96 1.07 -7.28
CA LEU A 720 30.25 1.52 -6.75
C LEU A 720 31.44 0.66 -7.20
N ILE A 721 31.26 -0.65 -7.38
CA ILE A 721 32.29 -1.53 -7.94
C ILE A 721 32.64 -1.09 -9.35
N ASN A 722 31.64 -0.85 -10.20
CA ASN A 722 31.87 -0.42 -11.57
C ASN A 722 32.49 0.98 -11.63
N PHE A 723 32.04 1.91 -10.79
CA PHE A 723 32.64 3.24 -10.67
C PHE A 723 34.09 3.21 -10.22
N SER A 724 34.44 2.32 -9.29
CA SER A 724 35.81 2.16 -8.82
C SER A 724 36.71 1.35 -9.76
N ALA A 725 36.15 0.73 -10.82
CA ALA A 725 36.92 -0.02 -11.78
C ALA A 725 37.77 0.94 -12.63
N LEU A 726 39.09 0.87 -12.45
CA LEU A 726 40.09 1.66 -13.19
C LEU A 726 40.02 3.19 -13.01
N ASN A 727 39.21 3.71 -12.09
CA ASN A 727 39.17 5.14 -11.75
C ASN A 727 39.73 5.39 -10.34
N ASP A 728 40.93 5.96 -10.27
CA ASP A 728 41.62 6.22 -8.99
C ASP A 728 41.00 7.36 -8.19
N GLU A 729 40.45 8.39 -8.86
CA GLU A 729 39.73 9.49 -8.21
C GLU A 729 38.51 8.97 -7.43
N LEU A 730 37.73 8.09 -8.04
CA LEU A 730 36.58 7.46 -7.38
C LEU A 730 36.99 6.53 -6.22
N LYS A 731 38.12 5.82 -6.34
CA LYS A 731 38.66 5.03 -5.22
C LYS A 731 39.10 5.92 -4.06
N HIS A 732 39.68 7.09 -4.35
CA HIS A 732 40.04 8.08 -3.33
C HIS A 732 38.78 8.64 -2.65
N ALA A 733 37.76 9.01 -3.42
CA ALA A 733 36.46 9.47 -2.89
C ALA A 733 35.79 8.41 -2.01
N LEU A 734 35.75 7.15 -2.46
CA LEU A 734 35.23 6.01 -1.68
C LEU A 734 35.99 5.82 -0.35
N SER A 735 37.32 5.91 -0.41
CA SER A 735 38.16 5.79 0.79
C SER A 735 37.90 6.92 1.78
N ALA A 736 37.80 8.16 1.29
CA ALA A 736 37.52 9.34 2.10
C ALA A 736 36.13 9.33 2.74
N GLN A 737 35.14 8.71 2.08
CA GLN A 737 33.76 8.61 2.57
C GLN A 737 33.50 7.37 3.45
N GLY A 738 34.55 6.64 3.84
CA GLY A 738 34.44 5.49 4.74
C GLY A 738 33.83 4.25 4.11
N ALA A 739 33.96 4.04 2.80
CA ALA A 739 33.42 2.87 2.11
C ALA A 739 33.91 1.54 2.71
N ALA A 740 35.16 1.47 3.17
CA ALA A 740 35.71 0.28 3.81
C ALA A 740 34.92 -0.11 5.08
N GLN A 741 34.57 0.87 5.92
CA GLN A 741 33.75 0.63 7.11
C GLN A 741 32.37 0.11 6.73
N VAL A 742 31.72 0.76 5.75
CA VAL A 742 30.39 0.34 5.27
C VAL A 742 30.42 -1.10 4.77
N CYS A 743 31.40 -1.46 3.94
CA CYS A 743 31.52 -2.82 3.43
C CYS A 743 31.76 -3.84 4.54
N VAL A 744 32.62 -3.55 5.52
CA VAL A 744 32.87 -4.44 6.66
C VAL A 744 31.61 -4.65 7.50
N GLU A 745 30.82 -3.60 7.75
CA GLU A 745 29.51 -3.72 8.41
C GLU A 745 28.55 -4.63 7.62
N GLN A 746 28.53 -4.54 6.29
CA GLN A 746 27.69 -5.39 5.44
C GLN A 746 28.15 -6.87 5.39
N LEU A 747 29.40 -7.19 5.72
CA LEU A 747 29.88 -8.59 5.80
C LEU A 747 29.21 -9.38 6.92
N GLN A 748 28.55 -8.71 7.87
CA GLN A 748 27.75 -9.35 8.92
C GLN A 748 26.34 -9.75 8.45
N SER A 749 25.96 -9.41 7.21
CA SER A 749 24.66 -9.76 6.65
C SER A 749 24.54 -11.26 6.38
N LYS A 750 23.30 -11.78 6.48
CA LYS A 750 22.98 -13.15 6.06
C LYS A 750 22.88 -13.31 4.54
N GLU A 751 22.78 -12.20 3.82
CA GLU A 751 22.65 -12.19 2.36
C GLU A 751 24.00 -12.40 1.69
N GLU A 752 24.13 -13.53 0.99
CA GLU A 752 25.38 -13.95 0.35
C GLU A 752 25.82 -13.01 -0.77
N ASP A 753 24.88 -12.54 -1.60
CA ASP A 753 25.18 -11.59 -2.68
C ASP A 753 25.73 -10.28 -2.14
N LEU A 754 25.10 -9.74 -1.09
CA LEU A 754 25.55 -8.49 -0.47
C LEU A 754 26.96 -8.64 0.11
N SER A 755 27.23 -9.76 0.78
CA SER A 755 28.55 -10.08 1.31
C SER A 755 29.58 -10.21 0.19
N TYR A 756 29.23 -10.93 -0.89
CA TYR A 756 30.08 -11.11 -2.06
C TYR A 756 30.44 -9.78 -2.71
N TYR A 757 29.46 -8.93 -3.05
CA TYR A 757 29.72 -7.64 -3.67
C TYR A 757 30.49 -6.70 -2.71
N SER A 758 30.23 -6.75 -1.41
CA SER A 758 31.00 -5.98 -0.42
C SER A 758 32.49 -6.36 -0.44
N LEU A 759 32.80 -7.67 -0.54
CA LEU A 759 34.18 -8.15 -0.69
C LEU A 759 34.82 -7.70 -2.01
N VAL A 760 34.07 -7.73 -3.12
CA VAL A 760 34.57 -7.27 -4.43
C VAL A 760 34.90 -5.77 -4.39
N LEU A 761 34.06 -4.94 -3.77
CA LEU A 761 34.34 -3.51 -3.62
C LEU A 761 35.59 -3.29 -2.75
N LEU A 762 35.70 -4.01 -1.63
CA LEU A 762 36.90 -3.98 -0.79
C LEU A 762 38.16 -4.29 -1.59
N VAL A 763 38.14 -5.33 -2.46
CA VAL A 763 39.28 -5.69 -3.33
C VAL A 763 39.71 -4.53 -4.24
N ASN A 764 38.77 -3.69 -4.67
CA ASN A 764 39.07 -2.49 -5.47
C ASN A 764 39.67 -1.35 -4.63
N ILE A 765 39.22 -1.19 -3.38
CA ILE A 765 39.61 -0.10 -2.49
C ILE A 765 40.67 -0.49 -1.44
N THR A 766 41.38 -1.62 -1.60
CA THR A 766 42.52 -2.04 -0.74
C THR A 766 43.85 -2.16 -1.49
N LYS A 767 43.98 -1.49 -2.64
CA LYS A 767 45.18 -1.61 -3.51
C LYS A 767 46.40 -0.83 -3.00
N THR A 768 46.19 0.32 -2.35
CA THR A 768 47.27 1.17 -1.82
C THR A 768 47.48 1.00 -0.31
N ALA A 769 48.64 1.37 0.22
CA ALA A 769 48.94 1.24 1.66
C ALA A 769 48.00 2.08 2.54
N SER A 770 47.65 3.30 2.11
CA SER A 770 46.71 4.16 2.85
C SER A 770 45.31 3.53 2.92
N GLN A 771 44.86 2.95 1.81
CA GLN A 771 43.58 2.24 1.71
C GLN A 771 43.51 1.02 2.61
N ARG A 772 44.56 0.19 2.63
CA ARG A 772 44.67 -0.97 3.52
C ARG A 772 44.68 -0.57 4.99
N LYS A 773 45.33 0.54 5.33
CA LYS A 773 45.28 1.09 6.70
C LYS A 773 43.84 1.41 7.12
N LEU A 774 43.07 2.11 6.28
CA LEU A 774 41.66 2.43 6.56
C LEU A 774 40.80 1.16 6.67
N ALA A 775 41.01 0.17 5.79
CA ALA A 775 40.31 -1.10 5.86
C ALA A 775 40.64 -1.90 7.12
N LYS A 776 41.91 -1.85 7.57
CA LYS A 776 42.32 -2.43 8.86
C LYS A 776 41.59 -1.75 10.02
N GLU A 777 41.60 -0.42 10.07
CA GLU A 777 40.93 0.37 11.12
C GLU A 777 39.41 0.12 11.15
N ALA A 778 38.80 -0.16 10.00
CA ALA A 778 37.42 -0.59 9.88
C ALA A 778 37.14 -2.01 10.41
N GLY A 779 38.15 -2.78 10.80
CA GLY A 779 38.00 -4.14 11.33
C GLY A 779 38.00 -5.25 10.28
N LEU A 780 38.49 -4.98 9.05
CA LEU A 780 38.46 -5.97 7.96
C LEU A 780 39.16 -7.29 8.30
N ILE A 781 40.31 -7.26 8.99
CA ILE A 781 41.07 -8.48 9.33
C ILE A 781 40.20 -9.43 10.16
N LYS A 782 39.53 -8.90 11.19
CA LYS A 782 38.62 -9.68 12.05
C LYS A 782 37.49 -10.31 11.23
N ALA A 783 36.83 -9.53 10.37
CA ALA A 783 35.75 -10.02 9.54
C ALA A 783 36.20 -11.14 8.57
N LEU A 784 37.39 -11.01 7.96
CA LEU A 784 37.94 -12.05 7.08
C LEU A 784 38.21 -13.36 7.84
N VAL A 785 38.71 -13.27 9.08
CA VAL A 785 38.95 -14.44 9.94
C VAL A 785 37.63 -15.13 10.31
N GLU A 786 36.61 -14.37 10.72
CA GLU A 786 35.28 -14.90 11.04
C GLU A 786 34.65 -15.64 9.83
N ILE A 787 34.76 -15.06 8.62
CA ILE A 787 34.28 -15.70 7.40
C ILE A 787 35.06 -17.00 7.10
N LEU A 788 36.37 -17.01 7.31
CA LEU A 788 37.19 -18.23 7.12
C LEU A 788 36.83 -19.32 8.13
N GLU A 789 36.61 -18.98 9.40
CA GLU A 789 36.22 -19.93 10.45
C GLU A 789 34.93 -20.67 10.08
N VAL A 790 33.99 -19.97 9.47
CA VAL A 790 32.71 -20.53 9.04
C VAL A 790 32.84 -21.31 7.73
N TYR A 791 33.50 -20.75 6.71
CA TYR A 791 33.40 -21.27 5.34
C TYR A 791 34.61 -22.04 4.82
N SER A 792 35.74 -22.14 5.54
CA SER A 792 36.94 -22.83 5.03
C SER A 792 36.74 -24.33 4.77
N ASN A 793 35.72 -24.94 5.36
CA ASN A 793 35.34 -26.34 5.14
C ASN A 793 34.29 -26.52 4.03
N HIS A 794 33.75 -25.42 3.49
CA HIS A 794 32.67 -25.39 2.50
C HIS A 794 33.15 -24.86 1.13
N VAL A 795 34.39 -25.18 0.77
CA VAL A 795 35.06 -24.65 -0.44
C VAL A 795 34.22 -24.87 -1.70
N GLU A 796 33.66 -26.07 -1.88
CA GLU A 796 32.85 -26.42 -3.06
C GLU A 796 31.61 -25.54 -3.22
N GLN A 797 30.93 -25.19 -2.12
CA GLN A 797 29.72 -24.35 -2.17
C GLN A 797 30.05 -22.86 -2.18
N LYS A 798 31.17 -22.44 -1.56
CA LYS A 798 31.48 -21.03 -1.28
C LYS A 798 32.67 -20.48 -2.08
N THR A 799 33.09 -21.16 -3.15
CA THR A 799 34.28 -20.79 -3.94
C THR A 799 34.27 -19.32 -4.38
N LYS A 800 33.16 -18.80 -4.92
CA LYS A 800 33.08 -17.40 -5.40
C LYS A 800 33.38 -16.38 -4.31
N LEU A 801 32.82 -16.58 -3.12
CA LEU A 801 33.05 -15.72 -1.95
C LEU A 801 34.47 -15.87 -1.43
N LEU A 802 34.94 -17.11 -1.26
CA LEU A 802 36.28 -17.41 -0.74
C LEU A 802 37.40 -16.88 -1.64
N VAL A 803 37.22 -16.84 -2.97
CA VAL A 803 38.15 -16.18 -3.90
C VAL A 803 38.42 -14.72 -3.50
N GLN A 804 37.36 -13.98 -3.13
CA GLN A 804 37.49 -12.57 -2.74
C GLN A 804 38.13 -12.44 -1.35
N VAL A 805 37.75 -13.28 -0.40
CA VAL A 805 38.35 -13.35 0.95
C VAL A 805 39.85 -13.58 0.85
N VAL A 806 40.28 -14.60 0.10
CA VAL A 806 41.69 -14.94 -0.08
C VAL A 806 42.44 -13.82 -0.82
N SER A 807 41.80 -13.19 -1.80
CA SER A 807 42.37 -12.02 -2.48
C SER A 807 42.64 -10.87 -1.51
N LEU A 808 41.70 -10.56 -0.62
CA LEU A 808 41.86 -9.53 0.40
C LEU A 808 42.93 -9.90 1.42
N ILE A 809 43.00 -11.15 1.89
CA ILE A 809 44.07 -11.60 2.79
C ILE A 809 45.44 -11.36 2.16
N GLY A 810 45.62 -11.75 0.89
CA GLY A 810 46.86 -11.48 0.17
C GLY A 810 47.14 -9.98 0.01
N GLN A 811 46.12 -9.16 -0.30
CA GLN A 811 46.31 -7.71 -0.41
C GLN A 811 46.70 -7.08 0.93
N MET A 812 46.01 -7.43 2.01
CA MET A 812 46.29 -6.95 3.36
C MET A 812 47.68 -7.39 3.83
N ALA A 813 48.10 -8.62 3.53
CA ALA A 813 49.42 -9.14 3.87
C ALA A 813 50.60 -8.45 3.14
N ASN A 814 50.35 -7.54 2.20
CA ASN A 814 51.40 -6.67 1.67
C ASN A 814 51.97 -5.73 2.74
N ASP A 815 51.15 -5.30 3.71
CA ASP A 815 51.61 -4.48 4.83
C ASP A 815 52.07 -5.35 6.00
N GLU A 816 53.28 -5.08 6.51
CA GLU A 816 53.91 -5.85 7.60
C GLU A 816 53.01 -5.98 8.84
N ASN A 817 52.33 -4.89 9.23
CA ASN A 817 51.47 -4.90 10.43
C ASN A 817 50.23 -5.79 10.25
N CYS A 818 49.64 -5.80 9.06
CA CYS A 818 48.48 -6.64 8.74
C CYS A 818 48.92 -8.10 8.60
N ARG A 819 50.07 -8.34 7.93
CA ARG A 819 50.66 -9.67 7.80
C ARG A 819 50.93 -10.31 9.14
N ARG A 820 51.57 -9.59 10.08
CA ARG A 820 51.81 -10.11 11.44
C ARG A 820 50.51 -10.47 12.14
N GLU A 821 49.47 -9.65 12.04
CA GLU A 821 48.16 -9.94 12.65
C GLU A 821 47.48 -11.17 12.03
N LEU A 822 47.58 -11.35 10.71
CA LEU A 822 47.07 -12.54 10.01
C LEU A 822 47.84 -13.83 10.35
N ILE A 823 49.11 -13.72 10.77
CA ILE A 823 49.98 -14.85 11.15
C ILE A 823 49.95 -15.10 12.67
N GLN A 824 49.72 -14.06 13.48
CA GLN A 824 49.92 -14.10 14.92
C GLN A 824 48.98 -15.10 15.60
N ARG A 825 49.60 -15.95 16.42
CA ARG A 825 48.94 -16.83 17.37
C ARG A 825 48.69 -16.07 18.67
N SER A 826 47.45 -15.66 18.93
CA SER A 826 47.08 -15.33 20.30
C SER A 826 46.91 -16.64 21.08
N THR A 827 47.78 -16.90 22.06
CA THR A 827 47.35 -16.92 23.46
C THR A 827 48.49 -17.33 24.41
N PRO A 828 48.50 -16.73 25.60
CA PRO A 828 48.47 -17.48 26.85
C PRO A 828 47.09 -17.24 27.48
N GLY A 829 46.16 -18.21 27.40
CA GLY A 829 44.82 -18.04 27.97
C GLY A 829 43.64 -18.89 27.43
N GLY A 830 43.77 -19.65 26.34
CA GLY A 830 42.87 -20.80 26.11
C GLY A 830 41.50 -20.59 25.44
N SER A 831 41.28 -19.57 24.60
CA SER A 831 40.16 -19.59 23.64
C SER A 831 40.67 -19.67 22.20
N ARG A 832 40.28 -20.72 21.47
CA ARG A 832 40.65 -20.99 20.07
C ARG A 832 40.43 -19.75 19.20
N GLN A 833 41.47 -19.26 18.55
CA GLN A 833 41.40 -18.26 17.48
C GLN A 833 41.98 -18.89 16.21
N ALA A 834 41.30 -18.75 15.08
CA ALA A 834 41.69 -19.35 13.81
C ALA A 834 43.09 -18.95 13.31
N ASP A 835 43.84 -19.95 12.86
CA ASP A 835 45.15 -19.78 12.23
C ASP A 835 44.93 -19.63 10.71
N VAL A 836 44.90 -18.38 10.21
CA VAL A 836 44.58 -18.07 8.80
C VAL A 836 45.40 -18.92 7.82
N PRO A 837 46.74 -19.04 7.95
CA PRO A 837 47.54 -19.98 7.18
C PRO A 837 46.99 -21.41 7.13
N TYR A 838 46.53 -21.98 8.25
CA TYR A 838 45.98 -23.35 8.29
C TYR A 838 44.62 -23.44 7.60
N HIS A 839 43.75 -22.43 7.74
CA HIS A 839 42.52 -22.37 6.95
C HIS A 839 42.82 -22.33 5.45
N LEU A 840 43.78 -21.49 5.03
CA LEU A 840 44.20 -21.43 3.62
C LEU A 840 44.79 -22.76 3.14
N LEU A 841 45.60 -23.44 3.96
CA LEU A 841 46.20 -24.73 3.62
C LEU A 841 45.14 -25.83 3.47
N ALA A 842 44.20 -25.88 4.41
CA ALA A 842 43.08 -26.81 4.33
C ALA A 842 42.20 -26.56 3.09
N MET A 843 42.01 -25.29 2.71
CA MET A 843 41.31 -24.93 1.48
C MET A 843 42.11 -25.29 0.21
N LEU A 844 43.43 -25.19 0.22
CA LEU A 844 44.28 -25.60 -0.91
C LEU A 844 44.15 -27.10 -1.21
N THR A 845 44.10 -27.94 -0.16
CA THR A 845 43.89 -29.38 -0.30
C THR A 845 42.51 -29.71 -0.87
N ARG A 846 41.49 -28.93 -0.52
CA ARG A 846 40.09 -29.12 -0.94
C ARG A 846 39.71 -28.35 -2.22
N ALA A 847 40.63 -27.56 -2.77
CA ALA A 847 40.33 -26.72 -3.93
C ALA A 847 39.99 -27.60 -5.15
N PRO A 848 38.89 -27.28 -5.88
CA PRO A 848 38.52 -28.00 -7.09
C PRO A 848 39.68 -28.07 -8.09
N THR A 849 39.77 -29.18 -8.83
CA THR A 849 40.71 -29.31 -9.95
C THR A 849 40.10 -28.75 -11.23
N GLY A 850 40.93 -28.44 -12.23
CA GLY A 850 40.47 -27.91 -13.51
C GLY A 850 40.13 -26.41 -13.52
N LEU A 851 39.44 -25.98 -14.58
CA LEU A 851 39.11 -24.57 -14.85
C LEU A 851 38.27 -23.92 -13.73
N THR A 852 37.42 -24.70 -13.06
CA THR A 852 36.54 -24.24 -11.98
C THR A 852 37.30 -23.82 -10.72
N GLY A 853 38.45 -24.45 -10.44
CA GLY A 853 39.30 -24.13 -9.29
C GLY A 853 40.50 -23.23 -9.60
N ALA A 854 40.79 -22.98 -10.88
CA ALA A 854 42.02 -22.31 -11.31
C ALA A 854 42.19 -20.90 -10.71
N ALA A 855 41.14 -20.07 -10.78
CA ALA A 855 41.15 -18.73 -10.20
C ALA A 855 41.33 -18.76 -8.67
N PHE A 856 40.67 -19.71 -7.99
CA PHE A 856 40.78 -19.85 -6.53
C PHE A 856 42.19 -20.26 -6.09
N LYS A 857 42.79 -21.24 -6.76
CA LYS A 857 44.18 -21.67 -6.52
C LYS A 857 45.18 -20.54 -6.80
N ALA A 858 44.96 -19.74 -7.85
CA ALA A 858 45.79 -18.58 -8.14
C ALA A 858 45.79 -17.57 -6.98
N LYS A 859 44.61 -17.26 -6.42
CA LYS A 859 44.50 -16.36 -5.26
C LYS A 859 45.09 -16.95 -3.98
N LEU A 860 44.94 -18.26 -3.75
CA LEU A 860 45.62 -18.94 -2.64
C LEU A 860 47.14 -18.81 -2.76
N CYS A 861 47.71 -19.05 -3.94
CA CYS A 861 49.14 -18.91 -4.17
C CYS A 861 49.61 -17.47 -3.93
N PHE A 862 48.85 -16.48 -4.40
CA PHE A 862 49.11 -15.07 -4.13
C PHE A 862 49.10 -14.77 -2.62
N ALA A 863 48.08 -15.21 -1.88
CA ALA A 863 47.96 -14.97 -0.45
C ALA A 863 49.12 -15.62 0.33
N PHE A 864 49.46 -16.88 0.04
CA PHE A 864 50.60 -17.56 0.65
C PHE A 864 51.91 -16.84 0.39
N ARG A 865 52.14 -16.37 -0.84
CA ARG A 865 53.36 -15.63 -1.19
C ARG A 865 53.49 -14.38 -0.32
N GLN A 866 52.40 -13.64 -0.11
CA GLN A 866 52.44 -12.45 0.73
C GLN A 866 52.64 -12.79 2.21
N LEU A 867 52.00 -13.85 2.72
CA LEU A 867 52.17 -14.31 4.10
C LEU A 867 53.58 -14.84 4.38
N CYS A 868 54.23 -15.49 3.41
CA CYS A 868 55.58 -16.04 3.56
C CYS A 868 56.69 -14.97 3.53
N ARG A 869 56.38 -13.71 3.19
CA ARG A 869 57.38 -12.67 2.98
C ARG A 869 58.14 -12.37 4.28
N GLY A 870 59.44 -12.68 4.28
CA GLY A 870 60.32 -12.46 5.43
C GLY A 870 60.19 -13.49 6.56
N ASP A 871 59.35 -14.53 6.43
CA ASP A 871 59.12 -15.54 7.46
C ASP A 871 59.52 -16.95 6.99
N TYR A 872 60.66 -17.44 7.47
CA TYR A 872 61.19 -18.75 7.11
C TYR A 872 60.37 -19.93 7.69
N LYS A 873 59.72 -19.75 8.85
CA LYS A 873 58.89 -20.80 9.46
C LYS A 873 57.62 -20.97 8.65
N MET A 874 57.02 -19.86 8.21
CA MET A 874 55.87 -19.88 7.32
C MET A 874 56.23 -20.50 5.97
N LYS A 875 57.39 -20.19 5.39
CA LYS A 875 57.88 -20.84 4.16
C LYS A 875 58.02 -22.35 4.34
N ALA A 876 58.56 -22.82 5.47
CA ALA A 876 58.69 -24.25 5.73
C ALA A 876 57.32 -24.96 5.80
N GLU A 877 56.37 -24.37 6.54
CA GLU A 877 55.03 -24.96 6.72
C GLU A 877 54.22 -24.94 5.42
N VAL A 878 54.18 -23.79 4.74
CA VAL A 878 53.47 -23.65 3.45
C VAL A 878 54.11 -24.53 2.39
N GLY A 879 55.44 -24.58 2.33
CA GLY A 879 56.20 -25.38 1.35
C GLY A 879 55.85 -26.86 1.39
N LYS A 880 55.78 -27.43 2.60
CA LYS A 880 55.41 -28.83 2.84
C LYS A 880 54.11 -29.26 2.15
N HIS A 881 53.14 -28.35 2.04
CA HIS A 881 51.81 -28.62 1.50
C HIS A 881 51.60 -28.08 0.08
N ALA A 882 52.13 -26.89 -0.22
CA ALA A 882 51.90 -26.22 -1.50
C ALA A 882 52.74 -26.82 -2.64
N ILE A 883 53.99 -27.22 -2.37
CA ILE A 883 54.92 -27.74 -3.40
C ILE A 883 54.34 -29.02 -4.05
N PRO A 884 53.92 -30.05 -3.29
CA PRO A 884 53.36 -31.27 -3.90
C PRO A 884 52.09 -31.00 -4.71
N ARG A 885 51.26 -30.05 -4.28
CA ARG A 885 50.00 -29.72 -4.97
C ARG A 885 50.24 -28.96 -6.27
N ILE A 886 51.21 -28.04 -6.29
CA ILE A 886 51.60 -27.33 -7.52
C ILE A 886 52.29 -28.31 -8.50
N GLN A 887 53.13 -29.22 -7.99
CA GLN A 887 53.72 -30.29 -8.77
C GLN A 887 52.64 -31.14 -9.46
N GLU A 888 51.63 -31.58 -8.72
CA GLU A 888 50.49 -32.34 -9.25
C GLU A 888 49.72 -31.54 -10.31
N ASP A 889 49.45 -30.26 -10.07
CA ASP A 889 48.77 -29.39 -11.03
C ASP A 889 49.55 -29.27 -12.35
N PHE A 890 50.86 -29.08 -12.29
CA PHE A 890 51.73 -29.05 -13.47
C PHE A 890 51.92 -30.43 -14.12
N SER A 891 51.75 -31.52 -13.38
CA SER A 891 51.97 -32.87 -13.95
C SER A 891 50.71 -33.43 -14.60
N THR A 892 49.56 -33.30 -13.92
CA THR A 892 48.33 -34.04 -14.22
C THR A 892 47.24 -33.13 -14.83
N HIS A 893 47.27 -31.83 -14.54
CA HIS A 893 46.19 -30.90 -14.89
C HIS A 893 46.61 -29.77 -15.84
N MET A 894 47.77 -29.90 -16.49
CA MET A 894 48.39 -28.84 -17.30
C MET A 894 47.45 -28.17 -18.31
N THR A 895 46.62 -28.96 -19.01
CA THR A 895 45.71 -28.47 -20.07
C THR A 895 44.54 -27.63 -19.54
N THR A 896 44.32 -27.64 -18.23
CA THR A 896 43.21 -26.94 -17.57
C THR A 896 43.66 -25.74 -16.73
N LEU A 897 44.97 -25.46 -16.71
CA LEU A 897 45.53 -24.33 -15.98
C LEU A 897 45.31 -23.02 -16.73
N THR A 898 45.02 -21.96 -15.98
CA THR A 898 44.96 -20.61 -16.53
C THR A 898 46.34 -19.93 -16.44
N PRO A 899 46.65 -18.95 -17.31
CA PRO A 899 47.89 -18.18 -17.22
C PRO A 899 48.09 -17.53 -15.85
N GLU A 900 47.02 -17.01 -15.24
CA GLU A 900 47.09 -16.40 -13.91
C GLU A 900 47.51 -17.42 -12.83
N GLN A 901 46.93 -18.62 -12.85
CA GLN A 901 47.31 -19.67 -11.90
C GLN A 901 48.78 -20.07 -12.06
N VAL A 902 49.25 -20.27 -13.29
CA VAL A 902 50.67 -20.63 -13.54
C VAL A 902 51.60 -19.55 -13.01
N VAL A 903 51.33 -18.28 -13.31
CA VAL A 903 52.14 -17.15 -12.85
C VAL A 903 52.18 -17.08 -11.32
N GLN A 904 51.02 -17.17 -10.65
CA GLN A 904 50.98 -17.09 -9.18
C GLN A 904 51.64 -18.31 -8.51
N SER A 905 51.51 -19.50 -9.08
CA SER A 905 52.20 -20.70 -8.59
C SER A 905 53.71 -20.56 -8.70
N LEU A 906 54.24 -20.10 -9.85
CA LEU A 906 55.68 -19.90 -10.03
C LEU A 906 56.23 -18.83 -9.08
N LEU A 907 55.50 -17.74 -8.89
CA LEU A 907 55.89 -16.66 -7.97
C LEU A 907 55.88 -17.13 -6.49
N LEU A 908 54.94 -17.99 -6.11
CA LEU A 908 54.96 -18.63 -4.78
C LEU A 908 56.16 -19.56 -4.65
N LEU A 909 56.41 -20.43 -5.64
CA LEU A 909 57.55 -21.36 -5.62
C LEU A 909 58.89 -20.62 -5.50
N GLN A 910 59.07 -19.51 -6.21
CA GLN A 910 60.25 -18.65 -6.05
C GLN A 910 60.39 -18.18 -4.60
N SER A 911 59.32 -17.63 -4.02
CA SER A 911 59.34 -17.17 -2.62
C SER A 911 59.63 -18.30 -1.63
N LEU A 912 59.15 -19.51 -1.89
CA LEU A 912 59.36 -20.69 -1.05
C LEU A 912 60.77 -21.25 -1.20
N ALA A 913 61.37 -21.16 -2.38
CA ALA A 913 62.74 -21.61 -2.68
C ALA A 913 63.80 -20.78 -1.93
N GLU A 914 63.47 -19.60 -1.41
CA GLU A 914 64.35 -18.86 -0.49
C GLU A 914 64.65 -19.63 0.81
N PHE A 915 63.88 -20.67 1.13
CA PHE A 915 64.17 -21.59 2.23
C PHE A 915 64.81 -22.86 1.69
N ARG A 916 66.04 -23.16 2.12
CA ARG A 916 66.87 -24.25 1.58
C ARG A 916 66.16 -25.60 1.48
N ASN A 917 65.46 -26.05 2.53
CA ASN A 917 64.83 -27.37 2.52
C ASN A 917 63.73 -27.47 1.45
N ASN A 918 63.00 -26.37 1.20
CA ASN A 918 62.03 -26.32 0.12
C ASN A 918 62.72 -26.35 -1.25
N ALA A 919 63.85 -25.64 -1.42
CA ALA A 919 64.61 -25.66 -2.66
C ALA A 919 65.13 -27.07 -2.99
N VAL A 920 65.66 -27.79 -1.99
CA VAL A 920 66.08 -29.19 -2.13
C VAL A 920 64.90 -30.07 -2.56
N GLN A 921 63.74 -29.93 -1.90
CA GLN A 921 62.53 -30.66 -2.28
C GLN A 921 62.09 -30.35 -3.73
N MET A 922 62.21 -29.09 -4.16
CA MET A 922 61.80 -28.66 -5.50
C MET A 922 62.73 -29.14 -6.62
N ASP A 923 64.04 -29.26 -6.38
CA ASP A 923 65.00 -29.73 -7.41
C ASP A 923 64.62 -31.12 -7.93
N ASP A 924 64.22 -32.00 -7.01
CA ASP A 924 63.74 -33.34 -7.35
C ASP A 924 62.29 -33.30 -7.88
N ALA A 925 61.39 -32.58 -7.20
CA ALA A 925 59.95 -32.65 -7.46
C ALA A 925 59.49 -31.92 -8.74
N LEU A 926 60.14 -30.81 -9.12
CA LEU A 926 59.64 -29.90 -10.16
C LEU A 926 60.40 -29.94 -11.48
N ARG A 927 61.50 -30.72 -11.57
CA ARG A 927 62.32 -30.79 -12.79
C ARG A 927 61.51 -31.16 -14.04
N GLU A 928 60.86 -32.33 -14.03
CA GLU A 928 60.02 -32.82 -15.14
C GLU A 928 58.74 -31.97 -15.34
N PRO A 929 57.97 -31.60 -14.29
CA PRO A 929 56.79 -30.75 -14.46
C PRO A 929 57.06 -29.40 -15.14
N LEU A 930 58.18 -28.74 -14.81
CA LEU A 930 58.56 -27.47 -15.44
C LEU A 930 58.94 -27.63 -16.92
N GLU A 931 59.56 -28.76 -17.30
CA GLU A 931 59.85 -29.06 -18.70
C GLU A 931 58.57 -29.32 -19.50
N LYS A 932 57.63 -30.07 -18.92
CA LYS A 932 56.29 -30.24 -19.49
C LYS A 932 55.61 -28.89 -19.69
N LEU A 933 55.73 -27.96 -18.74
CA LEU A 933 55.13 -26.62 -18.84
C LEU A 933 55.76 -25.83 -20.01
N LEU A 934 57.08 -25.82 -20.12
CA LEU A 934 57.78 -25.15 -21.22
C LEU A 934 57.41 -25.72 -22.58
N ASN A 935 57.24 -27.04 -22.68
CA ASN A 935 56.79 -27.71 -23.90
C ASN A 935 55.32 -27.42 -24.21
N HIS A 936 54.46 -27.38 -23.20
CA HIS A 936 53.05 -26.99 -23.35
C HIS A 936 52.91 -25.56 -23.91
N LEU A 937 53.71 -24.62 -23.39
CA LEU A 937 53.78 -23.23 -23.89
C LEU A 937 54.30 -23.11 -25.32
N LYS A 938 55.02 -24.13 -25.85
CA LYS A 938 55.46 -24.16 -27.25
C LYS A 938 54.35 -24.58 -28.21
N ASN A 939 53.42 -25.41 -27.74
CA ASN A 939 52.46 -26.11 -28.60
C ASN A 939 51.05 -25.49 -28.62
N GLN A 940 50.71 -24.56 -27.70
CA GLN A 940 49.40 -23.89 -27.68
C GLN A 940 49.42 -22.48 -28.27
N GLY A 941 48.51 -22.20 -29.21
CA GLY A 941 48.15 -20.84 -29.65
C GLY A 941 46.91 -20.31 -28.91
N GLY A 942 46.87 -19.01 -28.62
CA GLY A 942 45.71 -18.36 -27.99
C GLY A 942 45.96 -17.85 -26.57
N ALA A 943 45.40 -18.51 -25.54
CA ALA A 943 45.27 -17.99 -24.17
C ALA A 943 46.58 -17.68 -23.43
N PHE A 944 47.68 -18.36 -23.76
CA PHE A 944 49.01 -18.13 -23.18
C PHE A 944 49.88 -17.18 -24.01
N SER A 945 49.43 -16.74 -25.19
CA SER A 945 50.27 -15.99 -26.14
C SER A 945 50.82 -14.68 -25.58
N SER A 946 50.02 -13.92 -24.85
CA SER A 946 50.41 -12.63 -24.25
C SER A 946 51.36 -12.75 -23.05
N ASN A 947 51.36 -13.88 -22.34
CA ASN A 947 52.15 -14.10 -21.12
C ASN A 947 53.30 -15.09 -21.31
N ARG A 948 53.50 -15.62 -22.51
CA ARG A 948 54.40 -16.74 -22.79
C ARG A 948 55.85 -16.47 -22.36
N GLU A 949 56.41 -15.33 -22.76
CA GLU A 949 57.79 -14.98 -22.43
C GLU A 949 57.94 -14.71 -20.92
N GLY A 950 57.00 -13.98 -20.32
CA GLY A 950 57.02 -13.75 -18.87
C GLY A 950 56.95 -15.04 -18.04
N ILE A 951 56.20 -16.05 -18.47
CA ILE A 951 56.16 -17.36 -17.78
C ILE A 951 57.50 -18.09 -17.94
N LYS A 952 58.13 -18.05 -19.12
CA LYS A 952 59.46 -18.65 -19.32
C LYS A 952 60.50 -18.00 -18.42
N ASP A 953 60.51 -16.68 -18.34
CA ASP A 953 61.42 -15.92 -17.48
C ASP A 953 61.26 -16.32 -16.00
N LEU A 954 60.00 -16.51 -15.55
CA LEU A 954 59.72 -17.00 -14.20
C LEU A 954 60.24 -18.42 -13.95
N VAL A 955 60.12 -19.32 -14.93
CA VAL A 955 60.67 -20.69 -14.83
C VAL A 955 62.20 -20.66 -14.75
N VAL A 956 62.86 -19.85 -15.58
CA VAL A 956 64.32 -19.68 -15.57
C VAL A 956 64.79 -19.10 -14.23
N ALA A 957 64.13 -18.04 -13.75
CA ALA A 957 64.44 -17.43 -12.47
C ALA A 957 64.23 -18.40 -11.29
N LEU A 958 63.17 -19.22 -11.33
CA LEU A 958 62.92 -20.25 -10.31
C LEU A 958 64.05 -21.30 -10.29
N ARG A 959 64.45 -21.83 -11.45
CA ARG A 959 65.55 -22.80 -11.55
C ARG A 959 66.87 -22.21 -11.02
N ALA A 960 67.21 -20.99 -11.45
CA ALA A 960 68.41 -20.31 -10.97
C ALA A 960 68.38 -20.09 -9.44
N GLN A 961 67.20 -19.87 -8.86
CA GLN A 961 67.04 -19.72 -7.41
C GLN A 961 67.16 -21.05 -6.67
N ILE A 962 66.62 -22.13 -7.20
CA ILE A 962 66.80 -23.49 -6.67
C ILE A 962 68.29 -23.85 -6.70
N ASP A 963 68.95 -23.72 -7.85
CA ASP A 963 70.38 -24.02 -8.02
C ASP A 963 71.26 -23.24 -7.05
N ARG A 964 70.94 -21.96 -6.82
CA ARG A 964 71.67 -21.12 -5.86
C ARG A 964 71.57 -21.65 -4.43
N GLN A 965 70.44 -22.23 -4.06
CA GLN A 965 70.16 -22.71 -2.70
C GLN A 965 70.60 -24.16 -2.48
N THR A 966 70.77 -24.94 -3.57
CA THR A 966 71.20 -26.35 -3.52
C THR A 966 72.71 -26.53 -3.71
N LYS A 967 73.42 -25.59 -4.36
CA LYS A 967 74.88 -25.65 -4.52
C LYS A 967 75.65 -25.57 -3.20
N GLU A 968 76.65 -26.44 -3.05
CA GLU A 968 77.53 -26.54 -1.87
C GLU A 968 78.51 -25.35 -1.71
N GLU A 969 78.71 -24.53 -2.74
CA GLU A 969 79.71 -23.44 -2.74
C GLU A 969 79.36 -22.23 -1.84
N PHE A 970 78.16 -22.17 -1.26
CA PHE A 970 77.78 -21.15 -0.27
C PHE A 970 78.08 -21.57 1.18
N PHE A 971 78.84 -22.64 1.37
CA PHE A 971 79.13 -23.25 2.67
C PHE A 971 80.59 -23.15 3.14
N LEU A 972 81.29 -22.09 2.76
CA LEU A 972 82.48 -21.61 3.48
C LEU A 972 82.23 -20.23 4.09
#